data_AF-A0A8J4SP52-F1
#
_entry.id   AF-A0A8J4SP52-F1
#
_cell.length_a   1.000
_cell.length_b   1.000
_cell.length_c   1.000
_cell.angle_alpha   90.00
_cell.angle_beta   90.00
_cell.angle_gamma   90.00
#
_symmetry.space_group_name_H-M   'P 1'
#
loop_
_entity.id
_entity.type
_entity.pdbx_description
1 polymer ?
#
loop_
_entity_poly.entity_id
_entity_poly.type
_entity_poly.pdbx_seq_one_letter_code
_entity_poly.pdbx_strand_id
1 'polypeptide(L)'
;MPNTATLQREAAVNVYRSVEQGLKETGAETCGLMFIHCAGQSQPEQQVRTHLEQNGESAFQVWVDGATQAIAVLLPGLTLDEVHYEGLRIKHELQETVPGADPQITLASFPAGERPSKATIQHMAESAKLVDPSEIHIYTLDKTADEPERILIVDNDPTVREFLQLRLKMQGYETYEAVDGLAALELIEKITPDLVLTELNLYGIDGLPFIQHIQNLDVEQPPKIVVLTEQRVEQTISQCFRSGGFTVIGIDLDASKVESIYQGDSYIHDISSEELKTVMQSGRFQPTTDYSMLRVIDALSICVPTPLSENQDPDTSYIETVVDQIKLHMKPGMLITLESTTYPGTTEELIQDELDKIGQEAGKDYFLCFSPERVDPSNGRFTTFNTPKVIGGTTEACLKLGTALYSKYVETVVPVSSPKVAEMSKLLENTFRSVNIAFVNEMAMMCDRMGIDIWEVIDAAATKPFGFMPFYPGPGIGGHCIPLDPMYLSWKAKGFRFYSKFIELAQSTNDNMPYYVLNKTSTILNEYAKSVRKSNILLLGMSYKPNIADLRESPGLEVYELFKEGGANVSYYDPHAESFLDKHGETVYSEVFNLEQFKKYDCIVLITNHSDLPYFDIAEMGVPILDTRNAFKTYTHPHIYKIGHSAKWAILALLFCLLLLPWLLKWFSHEEHKATWLWDASIIAEQTPEIISFSKAQGVDTIFLQIQDEVSDETYRKFIAAARQAEIEVHALNGHADWAYTEKREEGLAFIEKVRAYNAASAKNERFEGIQLDVEPYQLKRWENEQNSVIAEWSDNMKAWTQAGSDAGLYMSAAIPFWLDARESAEGGGTFSRWVIDHFDAVAIMAYRDSGQQMYDLSKEELDEADELGKKVWVGAELADTHEGDHLTFFSKSITNMDEEMKKVFDLGASHSSFAGVAVHHYEAWYAKENGIPLARKSEEKK
;
A
#
# COMPACT_ATOMS: atom_id res chain seq x y z
N MET A 1 46.36 -5.95 31.95
CA MET A 1 46.62 -7.40 32.09
C MET A 1 46.94 -7.94 30.70
N PRO A 2 48.07 -8.63 30.49
CA PRO A 2 48.39 -9.22 29.19
C PRO A 2 47.84 -10.66 29.06
N ASN A 3 47.64 -11.10 27.82
CA ASN A 3 47.59 -12.49 27.36
C ASN A 3 46.63 -13.48 28.07
N THR A 4 45.35 -13.45 27.67
CA THR A 4 44.46 -14.64 27.79
C THR A 4 43.59 -14.90 26.55
N ALA A 5 43.19 -13.88 25.77
CA ALA A 5 42.40 -14.10 24.55
C ALA A 5 43.21 -14.68 23.38
N THR A 6 44.47 -14.31 23.24
CA THR A 6 45.32 -14.68 22.08
C THR A 6 45.76 -16.14 22.07
N LEU A 7 45.72 -16.83 23.22
CA LEU A 7 46.22 -18.21 23.40
C LEU A 7 45.12 -19.29 23.41
N GLN A 8 43.85 -18.94 23.19
CA GLN A 8 42.76 -19.92 23.04
C GLN A 8 42.25 -20.09 21.60
N ARG A 9 42.79 -19.35 20.61
CA ARG A 9 42.43 -19.53 19.19
C ARG A 9 43.30 -20.54 18.44
N GLU A 10 44.49 -20.88 18.93
CA GLU A 10 45.40 -21.83 18.26
C GLU A 10 45.03 -23.32 18.42
N ALA A 11 43.96 -23.63 19.17
CA ALA A 11 43.45 -25.00 19.37
C ALA A 11 42.11 -25.27 18.67
N ALA A 12 41.59 -24.34 17.87
CA ALA A 12 40.49 -24.62 16.96
C ALA A 12 41.04 -25.50 15.81
N VAL A 13 40.66 -26.78 15.81
CA VAL A 13 41.01 -27.72 14.73
C VAL A 13 40.52 -27.12 13.42
N ASN A 14 41.46 -26.74 12.54
CA ASN A 14 41.10 -26.19 11.24
C ASN A 14 40.46 -27.32 10.42
N VAL A 15 39.13 -27.28 10.30
CA VAL A 15 38.34 -28.35 9.67
C VAL A 15 38.81 -28.58 8.24
N TYR A 16 39.09 -27.51 7.49
CA TYR A 16 39.59 -27.59 6.12
C TYR A 16 40.92 -28.36 6.02
N ARG A 17 41.86 -28.20 6.98
CA ARG A 17 43.08 -29.03 7.06
C ARG A 17 42.77 -30.50 7.37
N SER A 18 41.74 -30.76 8.18
CA SER A 18 41.33 -32.13 8.54
C SER A 18 40.66 -32.85 7.35
N VAL A 19 39.83 -32.13 6.59
CA VAL A 19 39.25 -32.58 5.31
C VAL A 19 40.34 -32.82 4.28
N GLU A 20 41.30 -31.89 4.14
CA GLU A 20 42.45 -32.01 3.23
C GLU A 20 43.34 -33.24 3.57
N GLN A 21 43.52 -33.53 4.86
CA GLN A 21 44.23 -34.73 5.31
C GLN A 21 43.40 -36.00 5.06
N GLY A 22 42.10 -35.98 5.38
CA GLY A 22 41.18 -37.10 5.10
C GLY A 22 41.20 -37.50 3.63
N LEU A 23 41.05 -36.53 2.71
CA LEU A 23 41.17 -36.73 1.26
C LEU A 23 42.49 -37.38 0.82
N LYS A 24 43.60 -37.15 1.53
CA LYS A 24 44.90 -37.76 1.23
C LYS A 24 45.03 -39.19 1.77
N GLU A 25 44.21 -39.56 2.75
CA GLU A 25 44.30 -40.83 3.49
C GLU A 25 43.25 -41.87 3.05
N THR A 26 42.18 -41.49 2.34
CA THR A 26 41.10 -42.42 1.95
C THR A 26 41.54 -43.58 1.05
N GLY A 27 42.52 -43.38 0.18
CA GLY A 27 43.05 -44.39 -0.74
C GLY A 27 42.07 -44.89 -1.82
N ALA A 28 40.90 -44.28 -1.95
CA ALA A 28 39.84 -44.67 -2.89
C ALA A 28 40.10 -44.12 -4.32
N GLU A 29 39.52 -44.78 -5.35
CA GLU A 29 39.64 -44.34 -6.75
C GLU A 29 38.88 -43.03 -7.05
N THR A 30 37.83 -42.75 -6.28
CA THR A 30 37.10 -41.48 -6.24
C THR A 30 36.79 -41.13 -4.78
N CYS A 31 36.58 -39.85 -4.48
CA CYS A 31 36.14 -39.42 -3.15
C CYS A 31 35.18 -38.24 -3.26
N GLY A 32 33.97 -38.43 -2.74
CA GLY A 32 33.01 -37.36 -2.54
C GLY A 32 33.42 -36.43 -1.40
N LEU A 33 33.19 -35.13 -1.58
CA LEU A 33 33.25 -34.11 -0.54
C LEU A 33 32.00 -33.24 -0.63
N MET A 34 31.34 -33.04 0.51
CA MET A 34 30.15 -32.22 0.62
C MET A 34 30.26 -31.28 1.83
N PHE A 35 29.87 -30.03 1.65
CA PHE A 35 29.66 -29.06 2.73
C PHE A 35 28.18 -28.76 2.87
N ILE A 36 27.68 -28.90 4.09
CA ILE A 36 26.30 -28.63 4.48
C ILE A 36 26.31 -27.46 5.47
N HIS A 37 25.52 -26.43 5.19
CA HIS A 37 25.28 -25.32 6.11
C HIS A 37 23.77 -25.16 6.33
N CYS A 38 23.36 -25.02 7.59
CA CYS A 38 21.99 -24.66 7.95
C CYS A 38 22.01 -23.31 8.66
N ALA A 39 21.27 -22.33 8.14
CA ALA A 39 21.18 -21.01 8.75
C ALA A 39 20.32 -21.06 10.03
N GLY A 40 20.94 -21.02 11.22
CA GLY A 40 20.22 -21.00 12.50
C GLY A 40 21.07 -21.45 13.70
N GLN A 41 20.40 -21.70 14.84
CA GLN A 41 21.00 -22.36 16.02
C GLN A 41 20.86 -23.89 16.00
N SER A 42 20.33 -24.47 14.92
CA SER A 42 20.27 -25.92 14.76
C SER A 42 21.66 -26.50 14.54
N GLN A 43 21.96 -27.61 15.22
CA GLN A 43 23.22 -28.37 15.07
C GLN A 43 22.91 -29.75 14.45
N PRO A 44 22.72 -29.84 13.11
CA PRO A 44 22.24 -31.05 12.44
C PRO A 44 23.27 -32.18 12.32
N GLU A 45 24.45 -32.06 12.94
CA GLU A 45 25.53 -33.06 12.86
C GLU A 45 25.06 -34.47 13.23
N GLN A 46 24.26 -34.58 14.30
CA GLN A 46 23.80 -35.88 14.79
C GLN A 46 22.88 -36.56 13.77
N GLN A 47 22.02 -35.80 13.09
CA GLN A 47 21.12 -36.29 12.05
C GLN A 47 21.90 -36.72 10.81
N VAL A 48 22.87 -35.91 10.35
CA VAL A 48 23.76 -36.26 9.22
C VAL A 48 24.52 -37.56 9.50
N ARG A 49 25.12 -37.71 10.70
CA ARG A 49 25.78 -38.96 11.10
C ARG A 49 24.83 -40.14 11.14
N THR A 50 23.65 -39.97 11.75
CA THR A 50 22.64 -41.03 11.87
C THR A 50 22.15 -41.51 10.50
N HIS A 51 21.96 -40.59 9.54
CA HIS A 51 21.57 -40.93 8.17
C HIS A 51 22.65 -41.78 7.46
N LEU A 52 23.92 -41.39 7.55
CA LEU A 52 25.03 -42.14 6.94
C LEU A 52 25.22 -43.52 7.59
N GLU A 53 25.09 -43.62 8.91
CA GLU A 53 25.18 -44.90 9.65
C GLU A 53 24.06 -45.88 9.29
N GLN A 54 22.83 -45.40 9.10
CA GLN A 54 21.67 -46.26 8.78
C GLN A 54 21.67 -46.77 7.33
N ASN A 55 22.30 -46.05 6.41
CA ASN A 55 22.24 -46.33 4.97
C ASN A 55 23.39 -47.17 4.41
N GLY A 56 24.35 -47.58 5.25
CA GLY A 56 25.34 -48.61 4.90
C GLY A 56 26.61 -48.12 4.19
N GLU A 57 26.81 -46.81 4.12
CA GLU A 57 28.06 -46.16 3.67
C GLU A 57 29.24 -46.69 4.52
N SER A 58 30.05 -47.59 3.96
CA SER A 58 30.94 -48.44 4.76
C SER A 58 32.21 -47.73 5.27
N ALA A 59 32.47 -46.49 4.82
CA ALA A 59 33.47 -45.59 5.37
C ALA A 59 33.10 -44.15 5.03
N PHE A 60 32.86 -43.30 6.02
CA PHE A 60 32.65 -41.86 5.86
C PHE A 60 33.38 -41.09 6.96
N GLN A 61 33.66 -39.80 6.75
CA GLN A 61 34.20 -38.91 7.80
C GLN A 61 33.38 -37.61 7.85
N VAL A 62 33.10 -37.12 9.06
CA VAL A 62 32.33 -35.89 9.29
C VAL A 62 33.05 -35.01 10.30
N TRP A 63 33.16 -33.72 9.98
CA TRP A 63 33.71 -32.67 10.84
C TRP A 63 32.75 -31.47 10.88
N VAL A 64 32.78 -30.69 11.97
CA VAL A 64 32.00 -29.46 12.11
C VAL A 64 32.91 -28.30 12.43
N ASP A 65 32.81 -27.22 11.65
CA ASP A 65 33.60 -26.02 11.86
C ASP A 65 33.01 -25.20 13.02
N GLY A 66 33.76 -25.11 14.12
CA GLY A 66 33.29 -24.45 15.35
C GLY A 66 33.01 -22.96 15.23
N ALA A 67 33.50 -22.28 14.18
CA ALA A 67 33.28 -20.85 13.95
C ALA A 67 32.11 -20.56 13.00
N THR A 68 31.87 -21.44 12.03
CA THR A 68 30.88 -21.25 10.94
C THR A 68 29.70 -22.22 10.99
N GLN A 69 29.75 -23.23 11.87
CA GLN A 69 28.79 -24.34 11.98
C GLN A 69 28.59 -25.13 10.68
N ALA A 70 29.48 -24.98 9.68
CA ALA A 70 29.46 -25.78 8.47
C ALA A 70 29.90 -27.22 8.78
N ILE A 71 29.16 -28.19 8.24
CA ILE A 71 29.44 -29.62 8.36
C ILE A 71 30.15 -30.07 7.08
N ALA A 72 31.35 -30.61 7.22
CA ALA A 72 32.09 -31.23 6.12
C ALA A 72 31.88 -32.75 6.17
N VAL A 73 31.43 -33.34 5.07
CA VAL A 73 31.17 -34.78 4.90
C VAL A 73 32.05 -35.32 3.79
N LEU A 74 32.84 -36.35 4.08
CA LEU A 74 33.73 -37.02 3.13
C LEU A 74 33.25 -38.46 2.90
N LEU A 75 33.01 -38.79 1.62
CA LEU A 75 32.40 -40.04 1.16
C LEU A 75 33.37 -40.79 0.20
N PRO A 76 34.35 -41.54 0.74
CA PRO A 76 35.24 -42.40 -0.03
C PRO A 76 34.52 -43.36 -0.98
N GLY A 77 34.95 -43.40 -2.24
CA GLY A 77 34.46 -44.37 -3.24
C GLY A 77 33.24 -43.94 -4.05
N LEU A 78 32.55 -42.86 -3.67
CA LEU A 78 31.38 -42.37 -4.42
C LEU A 78 31.81 -41.52 -5.62
N THR A 79 31.06 -41.66 -6.71
CA THR A 79 31.10 -40.78 -7.89
C THR A 79 30.25 -39.53 -7.68
N LEU A 80 30.39 -38.52 -8.55
CA LEU A 80 29.65 -37.25 -8.41
C LEU A 80 28.13 -37.44 -8.34
N ASP A 81 27.57 -38.33 -9.16
CA ASP A 81 26.13 -38.60 -9.20
C ASP A 81 25.65 -39.27 -7.90
N GLU A 82 26.48 -40.14 -7.30
CA GLU A 82 26.19 -40.81 -6.03
C GLU A 82 26.29 -39.83 -4.84
N VAL A 83 27.30 -38.94 -4.83
CA VAL A 83 27.43 -37.87 -3.83
C VAL A 83 26.25 -36.90 -3.93
N HIS A 84 25.80 -36.58 -5.14
CA HIS A 84 24.61 -35.75 -5.35
C HIS A 84 23.33 -36.45 -4.88
N TYR A 85 23.19 -37.74 -5.13
CA TYR A 85 22.07 -38.53 -4.62
C TYR A 85 22.04 -38.56 -3.09
N GLU A 86 23.16 -38.83 -2.40
CA GLU A 86 23.22 -38.76 -0.94
C GLU A 86 22.99 -37.35 -0.40
N GLY A 87 23.48 -36.32 -1.10
CA GLY A 87 23.17 -34.91 -0.78
C GLY A 87 21.68 -34.62 -0.78
N LEU A 88 20.92 -35.12 -1.77
CA LEU A 88 19.46 -34.98 -1.83
C LEU A 88 18.76 -35.71 -0.67
N ARG A 89 19.25 -36.89 -0.27
CA ARG A 89 18.68 -37.68 0.82
C ARG A 89 18.91 -37.04 2.18
N ILE A 90 20.13 -36.56 2.44
CA ILE A 90 20.47 -35.84 3.66
C ILE A 90 19.70 -34.51 3.73
N LYS A 91 19.54 -33.81 2.60
CA LYS A 91 18.70 -32.60 2.49
C LYS A 91 17.26 -32.85 2.93
N HIS A 92 16.63 -33.92 2.41
CA HIS A 92 15.28 -34.33 2.77
C HIS A 92 15.17 -34.72 4.26
N GLU A 93 16.10 -35.56 4.75
CA GLU A 93 16.15 -36.00 6.15
C GLU A 93 16.23 -34.81 7.12
N LEU A 94 17.08 -33.82 6.81
CA LEU A 94 17.23 -32.63 7.65
C LEU A 94 15.98 -31.74 7.64
N GLN A 95 15.32 -31.59 6.49
CA GLN A 95 14.07 -30.83 6.37
C GLN A 95 12.90 -31.50 7.10
N GLU A 96 12.85 -32.84 7.18
CA GLU A 96 11.83 -33.56 7.96
C GLU A 96 12.13 -33.63 9.46
N THR A 97 13.40 -33.82 9.85
CA THR A 97 13.78 -34.15 11.24
C THR A 97 14.29 -32.97 12.07
N VAL A 98 14.68 -31.85 11.45
CA VAL A 98 15.20 -30.66 12.12
C VAL A 98 14.28 -29.46 11.85
N PRO A 99 13.43 -29.04 12.81
CA PRO A 99 12.46 -27.98 12.60
C PRO A 99 13.10 -26.67 12.13
N GLY A 100 12.70 -26.19 10.95
CA GLY A 100 13.23 -24.97 10.35
C GLY A 100 14.66 -25.08 9.82
N ALA A 101 15.21 -26.29 9.64
CA ALA A 101 16.47 -26.45 8.93
C ALA A 101 16.28 -26.21 7.43
N ASP A 102 17.09 -25.31 6.89
CA ASP A 102 17.18 -25.04 5.47
C ASP A 102 18.62 -25.34 5.00
N PRO A 103 18.92 -26.63 4.71
CA PRO A 103 20.28 -27.09 4.42
C PRO A 103 20.73 -26.66 3.01
N GLN A 104 21.62 -25.68 2.97
CA GLN A 104 22.37 -25.30 1.79
C GLN A 104 23.55 -26.25 1.60
N ILE A 105 23.71 -26.80 0.40
CA ILE A 105 24.68 -27.86 0.12
C ILE A 105 25.53 -27.50 -1.10
N THR A 106 26.85 -27.57 -0.95
CA THR A 106 27.82 -27.63 -2.05
C THR A 106 28.59 -28.95 -2.00
N LEU A 107 28.76 -29.61 -3.15
CA LEU A 107 29.46 -30.89 -3.24
C LEU A 107 30.33 -31.01 -4.49
N ALA A 108 31.31 -31.91 -4.43
CA ALA A 108 32.11 -32.36 -5.56
C ALA A 108 32.53 -33.83 -5.36
N SER A 109 33.04 -34.46 -6.41
CA SER A 109 33.74 -35.75 -6.31
C SER A 109 35.09 -35.63 -7.01
N PHE A 110 36.16 -36.01 -6.31
CA PHE A 110 37.53 -35.92 -6.81
C PHE A 110 38.05 -37.30 -7.21
N PRO A 111 38.61 -37.48 -8.43
CA PRO A 111 39.28 -38.71 -8.82
C PRO A 111 40.64 -38.88 -8.13
N ALA A 112 41.11 -40.12 -8.00
CA ALA A 112 42.38 -40.45 -7.36
C ALA A 112 43.57 -39.69 -7.96
N GLY A 113 44.10 -38.75 -7.19
CA GLY A 113 45.24 -37.91 -7.56
C GLY A 113 44.91 -36.42 -7.65
N GLU A 114 43.65 -36.04 -7.86
CA GLU A 114 43.22 -34.65 -7.69
C GLU A 114 43.09 -34.33 -6.19
N ARG A 115 43.88 -33.36 -5.74
CA ARG A 115 43.94 -32.90 -4.36
C ARG A 115 43.51 -31.44 -4.35
N PRO A 116 42.24 -31.11 -4.04
CA PRO A 116 41.83 -29.73 -3.91
C PRO A 116 42.68 -29.06 -2.82
N SER A 117 43.13 -27.83 -3.07
CA SER A 117 43.94 -27.10 -2.10
C SER A 117 43.09 -26.73 -0.88
N LYS A 118 43.72 -26.37 0.23
CA LYS A 118 43.00 -25.84 1.39
C LYS A 118 42.14 -24.62 1.01
N ALA A 119 42.61 -23.78 0.09
CA ALA A 119 41.86 -22.63 -0.42
C ALA A 119 40.62 -23.09 -1.22
N THR A 120 40.76 -24.09 -2.10
CA THR A 120 39.62 -24.71 -2.79
C THR A 120 38.58 -25.27 -1.81
N ILE A 121 39.03 -26.02 -0.79
CA ILE A 121 38.16 -26.63 0.22
C ILE A 121 37.44 -25.54 1.05
N GLN A 122 38.10 -24.41 1.33
CA GLN A 122 37.47 -23.25 1.97
C GLN A 122 36.43 -22.59 1.06
N HIS A 123 36.75 -22.37 -0.22
CA HIS A 123 35.81 -21.78 -1.19
C HIS A 123 34.57 -22.66 -1.45
N MET A 124 34.72 -24.00 -1.43
CA MET A 124 33.58 -24.93 -1.41
C MET A 124 32.68 -24.76 -0.18
N ALA A 125 33.26 -24.50 1.00
CA ALA A 125 32.50 -24.29 2.23
C ALA A 125 31.86 -22.90 2.34
N GLU A 126 32.43 -21.90 1.66
CA GLU A 126 31.87 -20.55 1.56
C GLU A 126 30.76 -20.47 0.53
N SER A 127 30.94 -21.09 -0.66
CA SER A 127 29.87 -21.22 -1.65
C SER A 127 28.65 -21.96 -1.09
N ALA A 128 28.84 -22.97 -0.22
CA ALA A 128 27.73 -23.62 0.48
C ALA A 128 26.81 -22.66 1.25
N LYS A 129 27.26 -21.46 1.66
CA LYS A 129 26.43 -20.45 2.36
C LYS A 129 25.70 -19.50 1.40
N LEU A 130 26.13 -19.47 0.14
CA LEU A 130 25.64 -18.56 -0.90
C LEU A 130 24.65 -19.25 -1.86
N VAL A 131 24.53 -20.58 -1.77
CA VAL A 131 23.67 -21.42 -2.59
C VAL A 131 22.21 -21.29 -2.16
N ASP A 132 21.31 -21.21 -3.13
CA ASP A 132 19.86 -21.22 -2.88
C ASP A 132 19.48 -22.52 -2.13
N PRO A 133 18.83 -22.44 -0.95
CA PRO A 133 18.45 -23.61 -0.17
C PRO A 133 17.51 -24.59 -0.89
N SER A 134 16.90 -24.22 -2.02
CA SER A 134 16.13 -25.15 -2.86
C SER A 134 17.02 -26.07 -3.72
N GLU A 135 18.23 -25.66 -4.09
CA GLU A 135 19.14 -26.41 -4.98
C GLU A 135 20.29 -27.12 -4.24
N ILE A 136 21.06 -27.94 -4.97
CA ILE A 136 22.33 -28.49 -4.52
C ILE A 136 23.40 -28.11 -5.54
N HIS A 137 24.45 -27.44 -5.09
CA HIS A 137 25.45 -26.88 -5.96
C HIS A 137 26.59 -27.88 -6.19
N ILE A 138 26.82 -28.21 -7.46
CA ILE A 138 27.96 -29.01 -7.91
C ILE A 138 29.15 -28.07 -8.15
N TYR A 139 30.18 -28.19 -7.33
CA TYR A 139 31.37 -27.34 -7.41
C TYR A 139 32.34 -27.84 -8.49
N THR A 140 32.71 -26.96 -9.42
CA THR A 140 33.71 -27.21 -10.46
C THR A 140 35.07 -26.61 -10.11
N LEU A 141 36.14 -27.40 -10.26
CA LEU A 141 37.52 -26.95 -10.05
C LEU A 141 38.01 -26.03 -11.17
N ASP A 142 37.98 -24.71 -10.95
CA ASP A 142 38.85 -23.79 -11.69
C ASP A 142 40.29 -23.89 -11.17
N LYS A 143 41.25 -24.07 -12.09
CA LYS A 143 42.61 -24.56 -11.81
C LYS A 143 43.62 -23.49 -11.36
N THR A 144 43.18 -22.41 -10.72
CA THR A 144 44.02 -21.21 -10.50
C THR A 144 43.82 -20.53 -9.13
N ALA A 145 44.29 -21.13 -8.04
CA ALA A 145 44.64 -20.43 -6.78
C ALA A 145 45.37 -21.40 -5.81
N ASP A 146 46.65 -21.14 -5.50
CA ASP A 146 47.41 -21.95 -4.52
C ASP A 146 48.36 -21.15 -3.60
N GLU A 147 48.34 -19.81 -3.67
CA GLU A 147 48.94 -18.92 -2.67
C GLU A 147 47.94 -17.81 -2.27
N PRO A 148 47.92 -17.33 -1.01
CA PRO A 148 47.02 -16.26 -0.57
C PRO A 148 47.53 -14.89 -1.04
N GLU A 149 46.71 -14.16 -1.79
CA GLU A 149 47.06 -12.85 -2.33
C GLU A 149 47.21 -11.80 -1.21
N ARG A 150 48.21 -10.92 -1.37
CA ARG A 150 48.56 -9.84 -0.43
C ARG A 150 47.94 -8.52 -0.86
N ILE A 151 47.18 -7.89 0.04
CA ILE A 151 46.49 -6.62 -0.25
C ILE A 151 47.00 -5.51 0.66
N LEU A 152 47.45 -4.40 0.07
CA LEU A 152 47.77 -3.17 0.79
C LEU A 152 46.58 -2.21 0.73
N ILE A 153 46.14 -1.71 1.88
CA ILE A 153 45.03 -0.75 2.01
C ILE A 153 45.62 0.62 2.37
N VAL A 154 45.36 1.62 1.54
CA VAL A 154 45.94 2.97 1.61
C VAL A 154 44.82 3.99 1.67
N ASP A 155 44.53 4.51 2.85
CA ASP A 155 43.40 5.39 3.10
C ASP A 155 43.72 6.27 4.31
N ASN A 156 43.28 7.52 4.36
CA ASN A 156 43.55 8.39 5.50
C ASN A 156 42.65 8.08 6.73
N ASP A 157 41.45 7.52 6.52
CA ASP A 157 40.49 7.23 7.59
C ASP A 157 40.81 5.89 8.28
N PRO A 158 41.14 5.88 9.59
CA PRO A 158 41.37 4.64 10.34
C PRO A 158 40.17 3.70 10.36
N THR A 159 38.96 4.23 10.29
CA THR A 159 37.71 3.45 10.28
C THR A 159 37.57 2.64 8.99
N VAL A 160 37.91 3.26 7.85
CA VAL A 160 37.85 2.60 6.53
C VAL A 160 38.93 1.52 6.44
N ARG A 161 40.16 1.83 6.86
CA ARG A 161 41.24 0.82 6.89
C ARG A 161 40.92 -0.36 7.80
N GLU A 162 40.47 -0.12 9.03
CA GLU A 162 40.11 -1.18 9.98
C GLU A 162 38.98 -2.07 9.43
N PHE A 163 37.95 -1.46 8.85
CA PHE A 163 36.83 -2.19 8.23
C PHE A 163 37.29 -3.06 7.04
N LEU A 164 38.03 -2.49 6.09
CA LEU A 164 38.52 -3.20 4.92
C LEU A 164 39.50 -4.31 5.32
N GLN A 165 40.40 -4.03 6.26
CA GLN A 165 41.38 -5.01 6.75
C GLN A 165 40.68 -6.21 7.40
N LEU A 166 39.68 -5.96 8.25
CA LEU A 166 38.92 -7.01 8.94
C LEU A 166 38.10 -7.84 7.95
N ARG A 167 37.48 -7.21 6.94
CA ARG A 167 36.72 -7.91 5.88
C ARG A 167 37.60 -8.78 5.00
N LEU A 168 38.73 -8.26 4.53
CA LEU A 168 39.62 -9.00 3.62
C LEU A 168 40.37 -10.13 4.35
N LYS A 169 40.77 -9.94 5.62
CA LYS A 169 41.32 -11.03 6.44
C LYS A 169 40.31 -12.15 6.69
N MET A 170 39.02 -11.82 6.83
CA MET A 170 37.96 -12.84 6.93
C MET A 170 37.80 -13.66 5.63
N GLN A 171 38.19 -13.11 4.48
CA GLN A 171 38.16 -13.77 3.16
C GLN A 171 39.47 -14.48 2.80
N GLY A 172 40.43 -14.56 3.75
CA GLY A 172 41.69 -15.29 3.57
C GLY A 172 42.83 -14.50 2.94
N TYR A 173 42.64 -13.23 2.59
CA TYR A 173 43.69 -12.35 2.08
C TYR A 173 44.65 -11.91 3.19
N GLU A 174 45.93 -11.77 2.85
CA GLU A 174 46.93 -11.23 3.77
C GLU A 174 46.98 -9.70 3.63
N THR A 175 46.45 -8.96 4.61
CA THR A 175 46.27 -7.50 4.45
C THR A 175 47.15 -6.62 5.34
N TYR A 176 47.62 -5.54 4.72
CA TYR A 176 48.54 -4.53 5.22
C TYR A 176 47.89 -3.14 5.12
N GLU A 177 48.31 -2.18 5.94
CA GLU A 177 47.72 -0.84 6.01
C GLU A 177 48.79 0.25 5.87
N ALA A 178 48.42 1.34 5.17
CA ALA A 178 49.15 2.60 5.14
C ALA A 178 48.18 3.77 5.34
N VAL A 179 48.62 4.81 6.07
CA VAL A 179 47.80 5.99 6.38
C VAL A 179 47.94 7.12 5.36
N ASP A 180 48.95 7.02 4.48
CA ASP A 180 49.31 8.00 3.47
C ASP A 180 50.12 7.33 2.33
N GLY A 181 50.29 8.05 1.21
CA GLY A 181 50.99 7.54 0.04
C GLY A 181 52.50 7.30 0.24
N LEU A 182 53.14 7.98 1.20
CA LEU A 182 54.56 7.78 1.51
C LEU A 182 54.79 6.48 2.27
N ALA A 183 54.00 6.25 3.33
CA ALA A 183 54.00 5.00 4.08
C ALA A 183 53.62 3.80 3.21
N ALA A 184 52.74 4.00 2.23
CA ALA A 184 52.36 2.98 1.27
C ALA A 184 53.50 2.60 0.31
N LEU A 185 54.20 3.57 -0.29
CA LEU A 185 55.38 3.29 -1.13
C LEU A 185 56.46 2.53 -0.35
N GLU A 186 56.72 2.94 0.90
CA GLU A 186 57.62 2.24 1.81
C GLU A 186 57.21 0.80 2.13
N LEU A 187 55.91 0.47 2.05
CA LEU A 187 55.41 -0.88 2.29
C LEU A 187 55.44 -1.74 1.03
N ILE A 188 55.13 -1.17 -0.14
CA ILE A 188 55.11 -1.88 -1.42
C ILE A 188 56.46 -2.55 -1.71
N GLU A 189 57.58 -1.85 -1.50
CA GLU A 189 58.93 -2.41 -1.65
C GLU A 189 59.23 -3.56 -0.65
N LYS A 190 58.57 -3.59 0.51
CA LYS A 190 58.84 -4.56 1.59
C LYS A 190 57.96 -5.81 1.52
N ILE A 191 56.71 -5.68 1.09
CA ILE A 191 55.69 -6.75 1.16
C ILE A 191 55.32 -7.34 -0.20
N THR A 192 55.66 -6.64 -1.29
CA THR A 192 55.28 -6.95 -2.69
C THR A 192 53.80 -7.36 -2.80
N PRO A 193 52.85 -6.43 -2.63
CA PRO A 193 51.43 -6.76 -2.65
C PRO A 193 50.99 -7.12 -4.07
N ASP A 194 49.95 -7.95 -4.19
CA ASP A 194 49.29 -8.28 -5.46
C ASP A 194 48.26 -7.20 -5.85
N LEU A 195 47.71 -6.52 -4.84
CA LEU A 195 46.68 -5.48 -4.97
C LEU A 195 46.92 -4.33 -3.97
N VAL A 196 46.79 -3.10 -4.45
CA VAL A 196 46.72 -1.87 -3.64
C VAL A 196 45.30 -1.31 -3.77
N LEU A 197 44.57 -1.25 -2.64
CA LEU A 197 43.33 -0.48 -2.52
C LEU A 197 43.70 0.91 -2.04
N THR A 198 43.36 1.97 -2.80
CA THR A 198 43.73 3.35 -2.44
C THR A 198 42.60 4.34 -2.69
N GLU A 199 42.43 5.32 -1.82
CA GLU A 199 41.68 6.53 -2.14
C GLU A 199 42.49 7.49 -3.03
N LEU A 200 41.85 8.57 -3.51
CA LEU A 200 42.55 9.67 -4.18
C LEU A 200 43.01 10.80 -3.24
N ASN A 201 42.39 10.99 -2.07
CA ASN A 201 42.61 12.15 -1.20
C ASN A 201 43.60 11.84 -0.05
N LEU A 202 44.72 11.18 -0.37
CA LEU A 202 45.76 10.85 0.59
C LEU A 202 46.54 12.09 1.05
N TYR A 203 46.85 12.17 2.35
CA TYR A 203 47.75 13.21 2.86
C TYR A 203 49.20 13.01 2.37
N GLY A 204 49.92 14.12 2.14
CA GLY A 204 51.36 14.13 1.85
C GLY A 204 51.74 13.89 0.38
N ILE A 205 51.17 12.86 -0.25
CA ILE A 205 51.22 12.64 -1.70
C ILE A 205 49.82 12.22 -2.14
N ASP A 206 49.16 13.06 -2.93
CA ASP A 206 47.81 12.77 -3.46
C ASP A 206 47.79 11.46 -4.25
N GLY A 207 46.63 10.80 -4.31
CA GLY A 207 46.50 9.45 -4.85
C GLY A 207 46.98 9.30 -6.29
N LEU A 208 46.81 10.31 -7.16
CA LEU A 208 47.29 10.26 -8.54
C LEU A 208 48.85 10.25 -8.63
N PRO A 209 49.60 11.20 -8.05
CA PRO A 209 51.05 11.10 -7.90
C PRO A 209 51.53 9.82 -7.20
N PHE A 210 50.80 9.30 -6.21
CA PHE A 210 51.11 8.05 -5.52
C PHE A 210 51.00 6.83 -6.46
N ILE A 211 49.87 6.69 -7.16
CA ILE A 211 49.64 5.66 -8.17
C ILE A 211 50.69 5.72 -9.28
N GLN A 212 51.04 6.93 -9.72
CA GLN A 212 52.10 7.14 -10.72
C GLN A 212 53.47 6.70 -10.19
N HIS A 213 53.78 6.86 -8.90
CA HIS A 213 55.02 6.31 -8.33
C HIS A 213 55.01 4.77 -8.36
N ILE A 214 53.91 4.13 -7.95
CA ILE A 214 53.79 2.66 -7.97
C ILE A 214 54.05 2.10 -9.38
N GLN A 215 53.45 2.72 -10.39
CA GLN A 215 53.60 2.31 -11.80
C GLN A 215 55.02 2.50 -12.37
N ASN A 216 55.89 3.27 -11.68
CA ASN A 216 57.27 3.51 -12.07
C ASN A 216 58.30 2.82 -11.13
N LEU A 217 57.86 1.94 -10.21
CA LEU A 217 58.75 1.12 -9.40
C LEU A 217 59.40 0.01 -10.24
N ASP A 218 60.69 -0.23 -10.03
CA ASP A 218 61.48 -1.29 -10.69
C ASP A 218 61.25 -2.65 -9.99
N VAL A 219 60.05 -3.19 -10.14
CA VAL A 219 59.60 -4.48 -9.56
C VAL A 219 59.13 -5.45 -10.64
N GLU A 220 59.38 -6.76 -10.47
CA GLU A 220 59.08 -7.78 -11.50
C GLU A 220 57.59 -7.85 -11.88
N GLN A 221 56.68 -7.56 -10.93
CA GLN A 221 55.26 -7.36 -11.20
C GLN A 221 54.76 -6.19 -10.32
N PRO A 222 54.29 -5.07 -10.90
CA PRO A 222 53.67 -4.01 -10.11
C PRO A 222 52.29 -4.47 -9.60
N PRO A 223 51.90 -4.11 -8.37
CA PRO A 223 50.57 -4.44 -7.85
C PRO A 223 49.46 -3.91 -8.75
N LYS A 224 48.34 -4.65 -8.82
CA LYS A 224 47.08 -4.09 -9.33
C LYS A 224 46.66 -2.95 -8.41
N ILE A 225 45.99 -1.93 -8.95
CA ILE A 225 45.56 -0.76 -8.17
C ILE A 225 44.05 -0.59 -8.36
N VAL A 226 43.32 -0.48 -7.27
CA VAL A 226 41.88 -0.19 -7.24
C VAL A 226 41.65 1.12 -6.50
N VAL A 227 40.86 2.00 -7.12
CA VAL A 227 40.56 3.36 -6.67
C VAL A 227 39.04 3.53 -6.53
N LEU A 228 38.58 4.26 -5.52
CA LEU A 228 37.17 4.34 -5.11
C LEU A 228 36.56 5.76 -5.36
N THR A 229 35.83 6.00 -6.46
CA THR A 229 35.11 7.30 -6.77
C THR A 229 33.84 7.19 -7.69
N GLU A 230 33.03 8.28 -7.78
CA GLU A 230 31.70 8.50 -8.45
C GLU A 230 31.48 10.02 -8.83
N GLN A 231 30.54 10.54 -9.66
CA GLN A 231 29.52 10.00 -10.62
C GLN A 231 29.23 10.96 -11.85
N ARG A 232 27.98 11.08 -12.40
CA ARG A 232 27.51 11.31 -13.81
C ARG A 232 27.89 12.56 -14.66
N VAL A 233 27.47 12.49 -15.96
CA VAL A 233 28.24 12.78 -17.20
C VAL A 233 29.55 11.97 -17.30
N GLU A 234 29.73 11.06 -16.32
CA GLU A 234 30.71 9.98 -16.31
C GLU A 234 30.95 9.39 -17.66
N GLN A 235 29.93 8.88 -18.37
CA GLN A 235 30.20 7.75 -19.25
C GLN A 235 31.27 8.09 -20.29
N THR A 236 31.15 9.25 -20.90
CA THR A 236 32.14 9.86 -21.79
C THR A 236 33.50 10.15 -21.11
N ILE A 237 33.50 10.77 -19.93
CA ILE A 237 34.69 11.29 -19.21
C ILE A 237 35.41 10.18 -18.41
N SER A 238 34.68 9.37 -17.67
CA SER A 238 35.02 8.07 -17.07
C SER A 238 35.50 7.04 -18.10
N GLN A 239 34.93 6.98 -19.32
CA GLN A 239 35.54 6.17 -20.40
C GLN A 239 36.95 6.68 -20.74
N CYS A 240 37.16 8.00 -20.86
CA CYS A 240 38.49 8.58 -21.07
C CYS A 240 39.46 8.28 -19.91
N PHE A 241 39.00 8.39 -18.66
CA PHE A 241 39.78 8.08 -17.46
C PHE A 241 40.14 6.60 -17.34
N ARG A 242 39.14 5.70 -17.34
CA ARG A 242 39.28 4.27 -17.04
C ARG A 242 39.94 3.49 -18.18
N SER A 243 39.62 3.82 -19.44
CA SER A 243 40.01 2.98 -20.58
C SER A 243 41.42 3.28 -21.10
N GLY A 244 41.89 4.53 -20.95
CA GLY A 244 43.20 5.00 -21.45
C GLY A 244 43.44 4.92 -22.97
N GLY A 245 42.54 4.29 -23.73
CA GLY A 245 42.76 3.87 -25.13
C GLY A 245 41.71 4.35 -26.13
N PHE A 246 40.79 5.23 -25.74
CA PHE A 246 39.83 5.87 -26.64
C PHE A 246 40.01 7.38 -26.65
N THR A 247 39.81 7.99 -27.81
CA THR A 247 39.58 9.43 -27.98
C THR A 247 38.09 9.64 -28.20
N VAL A 248 37.48 10.55 -27.44
CA VAL A 248 36.04 10.74 -27.38
C VAL A 248 35.69 12.19 -27.75
N ILE A 249 34.67 12.36 -28.57
CA ILE A 249 34.16 13.68 -28.99
C ILE A 249 32.75 13.83 -28.43
N GLY A 250 32.54 14.83 -27.58
CA GLY A 250 31.23 15.17 -27.04
C GLY A 250 30.55 16.20 -27.94
N ILE A 251 29.37 15.87 -28.49
CA ILE A 251 28.61 16.77 -29.35
C ILE A 251 27.33 17.20 -28.62
N ASP A 252 27.16 18.50 -28.38
CA ASP A 252 25.93 19.10 -27.85
C ASP A 252 25.59 20.36 -28.69
N LEU A 253 24.30 20.68 -28.84
CA LEU A 253 23.86 21.90 -29.53
C LEU A 253 23.95 23.14 -28.64
N ASP A 254 24.00 22.96 -27.32
CA ASP A 254 24.13 24.04 -26.35
C ASP A 254 25.59 24.51 -26.27
N ALA A 255 25.90 25.55 -27.04
CA ALA A 255 27.21 26.19 -27.07
C ALA A 255 27.68 26.68 -25.68
N SER A 256 26.77 26.99 -24.74
CA SER A 256 27.14 27.43 -23.39
C SER A 256 27.69 26.27 -22.55
N LYS A 257 27.08 25.08 -22.65
CA LYS A 257 27.57 23.84 -22.03
C LYS A 257 28.91 23.41 -22.62
N VAL A 258 29.02 23.44 -23.95
CA VAL A 258 30.26 23.09 -24.67
C VAL A 258 31.42 24.00 -24.23
N GLU A 259 31.20 25.31 -24.14
CA GLU A 259 32.21 26.27 -23.68
C GLU A 259 32.60 26.03 -22.21
N SER A 260 31.62 25.83 -21.31
CA SER A 260 31.88 25.51 -19.90
C SER A 260 32.76 24.26 -19.76
N ILE A 261 32.43 23.19 -20.49
CA ILE A 261 33.21 21.95 -20.52
C ILE A 261 34.62 22.20 -21.07
N TYR A 262 34.74 23.00 -22.13
CA TYR A 262 36.02 23.32 -22.76
C TYR A 262 36.97 24.11 -21.83
N GLN A 263 36.44 25.04 -21.02
CA GLN A 263 37.20 25.75 -19.98
C GLN A 263 37.53 24.86 -18.77
N GLY A 264 36.95 23.66 -18.70
CA GLY A 264 37.10 22.74 -17.58
C GLY A 264 36.25 23.10 -16.36
N ASP A 265 35.23 23.94 -16.53
CA ASP A 265 34.31 24.31 -15.47
C ASP A 265 33.06 23.42 -15.59
N SER A 266 32.93 22.46 -14.67
CA SER A 266 31.85 21.48 -14.70
C SER A 266 30.56 22.10 -14.19
N TYR A 267 29.54 22.13 -15.06
CA TYR A 267 28.15 22.37 -14.65
C TYR A 267 27.45 21.09 -14.16
N ILE A 268 28.14 19.95 -14.19
CA ILE A 268 27.58 18.66 -13.80
C ILE A 268 27.99 18.39 -12.36
N HIS A 269 27.03 18.38 -11.43
CA HIS A 269 27.22 18.22 -9.97
C HIS A 269 28.15 17.07 -9.55
N ASP A 270 28.19 16.07 -10.40
CA ASP A 270 28.63 14.71 -10.16
C ASP A 270 30.08 14.47 -10.68
N ILE A 271 30.58 15.37 -11.54
CA ILE A 271 31.98 15.47 -11.98
C ILE A 271 32.55 16.79 -11.46
N SER A 272 33.65 16.73 -10.72
CA SER A 272 34.34 17.95 -10.29
C SER A 272 34.99 18.67 -11.48
N SER A 273 35.09 20.00 -11.40
CA SER A 273 35.87 20.79 -12.36
C SER A 273 37.34 20.36 -12.43
N GLU A 274 37.90 19.75 -11.38
CA GLU A 274 39.28 19.27 -11.35
C GLU A 274 39.45 17.96 -12.17
N GLU A 275 38.52 17.02 -12.05
CA GLU A 275 38.45 15.82 -12.88
C GLU A 275 38.23 16.17 -14.35
N LEU A 276 37.29 17.08 -14.62
CA LEU A 276 37.04 17.57 -15.97
C LEU A 276 38.28 18.24 -16.57
N LYS A 277 38.98 19.11 -15.81
CA LYS A 277 40.26 19.71 -16.23
C LYS A 277 41.30 18.65 -16.54
N THR A 278 41.40 17.59 -15.73
CA THR A 278 42.31 16.46 -15.96
C THR A 278 42.00 15.75 -17.29
N VAL A 279 40.73 15.52 -17.60
CA VAL A 279 40.32 14.89 -18.88
C VAL A 279 40.54 15.80 -20.08
N MET A 280 40.24 17.09 -19.97
CA MET A 280 40.54 18.08 -21.02
C MET A 280 42.05 18.17 -21.29
N GLN A 281 42.88 18.21 -20.24
CA GLN A 281 44.35 18.23 -20.33
C GLN A 281 44.93 16.94 -20.95
N SER A 282 44.26 15.80 -20.81
CA SER A 282 44.69 14.54 -21.44
C SER A 282 44.68 14.57 -22.97
N GLY A 283 43.96 15.53 -23.58
CA GLY A 283 43.76 15.62 -25.02
C GLY A 283 42.91 14.49 -25.62
N ARG A 284 42.33 13.61 -24.79
CA ARG A 284 41.48 12.49 -25.23
C ARG A 284 40.00 12.82 -25.30
N PHE A 285 39.57 13.96 -24.75
CA PHE A 285 38.19 14.43 -24.84
C PHE A 285 38.12 15.77 -25.57
N GLN A 286 37.16 15.89 -26.49
CA GLN A 286 36.92 17.12 -27.25
C GLN A 286 35.41 17.44 -27.26
N PRO A 287 34.94 18.42 -26.48
CA PRO A 287 33.58 18.94 -26.61
C PRO A 287 33.47 19.81 -27.87
N THR A 288 32.32 19.78 -28.54
CA THR A 288 32.05 20.56 -29.76
C THR A 288 30.55 20.72 -30.02
N THR A 289 30.18 21.69 -30.85
CA THR A 289 28.85 21.82 -31.45
C THR A 289 28.81 21.34 -32.91
N ASP A 290 29.95 20.92 -33.48
CA ASP A 290 30.08 20.58 -34.90
C ASP A 290 29.86 19.09 -35.19
N TYR A 291 28.70 18.77 -35.76
CA TYR A 291 28.36 17.43 -36.24
C TYR A 291 29.23 16.95 -37.43
N SER A 292 30.02 17.82 -38.08
CA SER A 292 30.95 17.36 -39.14
C SER A 292 32.00 16.37 -38.61
N MET A 293 32.25 16.38 -37.29
CA MET A 293 33.11 15.43 -36.57
C MET A 293 32.62 13.98 -36.65
N LEU A 294 31.35 13.71 -36.98
CA LEU A 294 30.86 12.34 -37.26
C LEU A 294 31.66 11.65 -38.38
N ARG A 295 32.33 12.42 -39.26
CA ARG A 295 33.18 11.89 -40.35
C ARG A 295 34.43 11.17 -39.87
N VAL A 296 34.87 11.41 -38.63
CA VAL A 296 36.12 10.83 -38.08
C VAL A 296 35.89 9.79 -36.99
N ILE A 297 34.76 9.80 -36.27
CA ILE A 297 34.48 8.83 -35.20
C ILE A 297 34.26 7.40 -35.74
N ASP A 298 34.67 6.38 -34.99
CA ASP A 298 34.42 4.96 -35.30
C ASP A 298 33.13 4.44 -34.66
N ALA A 299 32.77 4.99 -33.50
CA ALA A 299 31.53 4.68 -32.79
C ALA A 299 30.84 5.97 -32.31
N LEU A 300 29.51 5.95 -32.34
CA LEU A 300 28.61 7.01 -31.89
C LEU A 300 27.68 6.44 -30.82
N SER A 301 27.58 7.11 -29.68
CA SER A 301 26.51 6.90 -28.71
C SER A 301 25.54 8.08 -28.75
N ILE A 302 24.23 7.79 -28.80
CA ILE A 302 23.16 8.77 -28.84
C ILE A 302 22.51 8.84 -27.46
N CYS A 303 22.80 9.92 -26.73
CA CYS A 303 22.34 10.19 -25.37
C CYS A 303 21.55 11.52 -25.27
N VAL A 304 20.77 11.84 -26.30
CA VAL A 304 19.94 13.06 -26.32
C VAL A 304 18.72 12.94 -25.40
N PRO A 305 18.15 14.05 -24.90
CA PRO A 305 16.90 14.03 -24.15
C PRO A 305 15.77 13.39 -24.96
N THR A 306 14.94 12.63 -24.27
CA THR A 306 13.65 12.14 -24.75
C THR A 306 12.59 12.67 -23.78
N PRO A 307 11.97 13.82 -24.06
CA PRO A 307 10.89 14.34 -23.23
C PRO A 307 9.53 13.72 -23.63
N LEU A 308 8.51 14.08 -22.87
CA LEU A 308 7.11 13.94 -23.27
C LEU A 308 6.54 15.33 -23.57
N SER A 309 5.57 15.39 -24.47
CA SER A 309 4.74 16.59 -24.68
C SER A 309 3.70 16.78 -23.56
N GLU A 310 3.01 17.92 -23.54
CA GLU A 310 1.90 18.19 -22.60
C GLU A 310 0.79 17.11 -22.63
N ASN A 311 0.62 16.42 -23.77
CA ASN A 311 -0.35 15.31 -23.92
C ASN A 311 0.21 13.94 -23.49
N GLN A 312 1.41 13.91 -22.90
CA GLN A 312 2.18 12.70 -22.57
C GLN A 312 2.55 11.84 -23.78
N ASP A 313 2.52 12.41 -25.01
CA ASP A 313 3.04 11.76 -26.21
C ASP A 313 4.58 11.90 -26.28
N PRO A 314 5.32 10.88 -26.78
CA PRO A 314 6.78 10.93 -26.95
C PRO A 314 7.24 12.01 -27.92
N ASP A 315 8.24 12.82 -27.53
CA ASP A 315 8.92 13.75 -28.43
C ASP A 315 10.19 13.09 -29.00
N THR A 316 10.14 12.78 -30.30
CA THR A 316 11.22 12.12 -31.06
C THR A 316 12.16 13.08 -31.76
N SER A 317 11.89 14.39 -31.73
CA SER A 317 12.58 15.41 -32.56
C SER A 317 14.09 15.49 -32.31
N TYR A 318 14.54 15.24 -31.08
CA TYR A 318 15.95 15.19 -30.71
C TYR A 318 16.70 14.03 -31.39
N ILE A 319 16.09 12.85 -31.45
CA ILE A 319 16.68 11.66 -32.11
C ILE A 319 16.66 11.87 -33.64
N GLU A 320 15.55 12.35 -34.18
CA GLU A 320 15.41 12.66 -35.62
C GLU A 320 16.47 13.67 -36.09
N THR A 321 16.73 14.71 -35.28
CA THR A 321 17.79 15.69 -35.55
C THR A 321 19.17 15.04 -35.65
N VAL A 322 19.51 14.12 -34.74
CA VAL A 322 20.78 13.37 -34.77
C VAL A 322 20.85 12.45 -35.99
N VAL A 323 19.75 11.77 -36.33
CA VAL A 323 19.65 10.89 -37.51
C VAL A 323 19.89 11.66 -38.81
N ASP A 324 19.38 12.88 -38.94
CA ASP A 324 19.66 13.72 -40.11
C ASP A 324 21.14 14.14 -40.20
N GLN A 325 21.82 14.36 -39.06
CA GLN A 325 23.28 14.57 -39.07
C GLN A 325 24.06 13.31 -39.45
N ILE A 326 23.62 12.13 -38.99
CA ILE A 326 24.20 10.83 -39.38
C ILE A 326 24.10 10.66 -40.91
N LYS A 327 22.94 10.88 -41.53
CA LYS A 327 22.76 10.81 -43.00
C LYS A 327 23.73 11.70 -43.77
N LEU A 328 24.10 12.86 -43.22
CA LEU A 328 24.99 13.83 -43.86
C LEU A 328 26.48 13.57 -43.66
N HIS A 329 26.86 12.91 -42.57
CA HIS A 329 28.25 12.91 -42.07
C HIS A 329 28.80 11.54 -41.64
N MET A 330 27.99 10.49 -41.57
CA MET A 330 28.44 9.13 -41.27
C MET A 330 29.50 8.63 -42.28
N LYS A 331 30.52 7.94 -41.76
CA LYS A 331 31.48 7.16 -42.55
C LYS A 331 31.07 5.68 -42.59
N PRO A 332 31.35 4.94 -43.67
CA PRO A 332 31.12 3.49 -43.70
C PRO A 332 31.84 2.75 -42.57
N GLY A 333 31.18 1.74 -42.00
CA GLY A 333 31.66 0.92 -40.90
C GLY A 333 31.45 1.49 -39.50
N MET A 334 30.80 2.67 -39.35
CA MET A 334 30.51 3.27 -38.05
C MET A 334 29.58 2.37 -37.21
N LEU A 335 29.88 2.22 -35.92
CA LEU A 335 28.95 1.69 -34.92
C LEU A 335 28.09 2.82 -34.34
N ILE A 336 26.77 2.69 -34.39
CA ILE A 336 25.81 3.59 -33.78
C ILE A 336 25.13 2.83 -32.64
N THR A 337 25.08 3.40 -31.44
CA THR A 337 24.25 2.89 -30.35
C THR A 337 23.30 3.97 -29.86
N LEU A 338 22.01 3.64 -29.77
CA LEU A 338 21.05 4.47 -29.06
C LEU A 338 21.06 4.06 -27.57
N GLU A 339 21.24 5.04 -26.68
CA GLU A 339 21.22 4.84 -25.22
C GLU A 339 20.10 5.63 -24.52
N SER A 340 19.57 6.68 -25.17
CA SER A 340 18.37 7.41 -24.74
C SER A 340 17.17 6.48 -24.54
N THR A 341 16.48 6.58 -23.40
CA THR A 341 15.31 5.73 -23.09
C THR A 341 14.08 6.22 -23.87
N THR A 342 13.34 5.29 -24.48
CA THR A 342 12.26 5.56 -25.44
C THR A 342 11.38 4.32 -25.62
N TYR A 343 10.32 4.40 -26.42
CA TYR A 343 9.44 3.26 -26.72
C TYR A 343 10.14 2.12 -27.50
N PRO A 344 9.70 0.85 -27.34
CA PRO A 344 10.30 -0.27 -28.07
C PRO A 344 10.00 -0.18 -29.56
N GLY A 345 11.03 -0.30 -30.39
CA GLY A 345 11.03 -0.09 -31.83
C GLY A 345 11.73 1.19 -32.28
N THR A 346 12.06 2.16 -31.40
CA THR A 346 12.66 3.44 -31.81
C THR A 346 13.97 3.26 -32.61
N THR A 347 14.83 2.34 -32.19
CA THR A 347 16.12 2.11 -32.87
C THR A 347 15.94 1.69 -34.33
N GLU A 348 14.95 0.85 -34.61
CA GLU A 348 14.64 0.43 -35.99
C GLU A 348 13.83 1.50 -36.73
N GLU A 349 12.75 2.00 -36.12
CA GLU A 349 11.77 2.89 -36.76
C GLU A 349 12.31 4.30 -37.07
N LEU A 350 13.22 4.84 -36.25
CA LEU A 350 13.78 6.18 -36.43
C LEU A 350 15.21 6.20 -36.99
N ILE A 351 16.02 5.16 -36.76
CA ILE A 351 17.42 5.13 -37.22
C ILE A 351 17.58 4.18 -38.39
N GLN A 352 17.22 2.89 -38.24
CA GLN A 352 17.41 1.91 -39.31
C GLN A 352 16.59 2.25 -40.56
N ASP A 353 15.28 2.43 -40.42
CA ASP A 353 14.37 2.72 -41.55
C ASP A 353 14.77 4.00 -42.31
N GLU A 354 15.37 4.97 -41.63
CA GLU A 354 15.85 6.23 -42.22
C GLU A 354 17.20 6.11 -42.95
N LEU A 355 18.06 5.18 -42.54
CA LEU A 355 19.32 4.84 -43.24
C LEU A 355 19.08 3.87 -44.40
N ASP A 356 18.16 2.92 -44.23
CA ASP A 356 17.74 1.99 -45.28
C ASP A 356 17.08 2.75 -46.46
N LYS A 357 16.34 3.85 -46.19
CA LYS A 357 15.79 4.76 -47.21
C LYS A 357 16.83 5.43 -48.10
N ILE A 358 18.07 5.63 -47.62
CA ILE A 358 19.19 6.15 -48.40
C ILE A 358 20.12 5.03 -48.93
N GLY A 359 19.71 3.76 -48.78
CA GLY A 359 20.38 2.59 -49.34
C GLY A 359 21.62 2.14 -48.56
N GLN A 360 21.72 2.45 -47.26
CA GLN A 360 22.71 1.87 -46.35
C GLN A 360 22.15 0.60 -45.71
N GLU A 361 22.93 -0.47 -45.56
CA GLU A 361 22.49 -1.72 -44.94
C GLU A 361 23.15 -1.97 -43.57
N ALA A 362 22.33 -2.14 -42.52
CA ALA A 362 22.80 -2.45 -41.17
C ALA A 362 23.54 -3.81 -41.12
N GLY A 363 24.66 -3.85 -40.39
CA GLY A 363 25.56 -5.00 -40.33
C GLY A 363 26.55 -5.10 -41.49
N LYS A 364 26.50 -4.17 -42.47
CA LYS A 364 27.44 -4.09 -43.60
C LYS A 364 28.06 -2.71 -43.77
N ASP A 365 27.22 -1.70 -44.02
CA ASP A 365 27.65 -0.32 -44.29
C ASP A 365 27.76 0.49 -42.99
N TYR A 366 26.99 0.14 -41.98
CA TYR A 366 27.04 0.64 -40.61
C TYR A 366 26.60 -0.46 -39.64
N PHE A 367 26.83 -0.28 -38.35
CA PHE A 367 26.37 -1.20 -37.31
C PHE A 367 25.46 -0.45 -36.35
N LEU A 368 24.35 -1.06 -35.92
CA LEU A 368 23.33 -0.40 -35.11
C LEU A 368 22.90 -1.26 -33.91
N CYS A 369 22.97 -0.67 -32.73
CA CYS A 369 22.58 -1.27 -31.46
C CYS A 369 21.68 -0.34 -30.65
N PHE A 370 21.00 -0.93 -29.67
CA PHE A 370 20.46 -0.22 -28.50
C PHE A 370 21.12 -0.77 -27.24
N SER A 371 21.46 0.11 -26.31
CA SER A 371 21.96 -0.27 -24.99
C SER A 371 21.43 0.69 -23.93
N PRO A 372 20.43 0.29 -23.11
CA PRO A 372 19.84 1.22 -22.16
C PRO A 372 20.83 1.61 -21.08
N GLU A 373 20.59 2.79 -20.52
CA GLU A 373 21.28 3.23 -19.32
C GLU A 373 20.58 2.74 -18.04
N ARG A 374 21.32 2.18 -17.08
CA ARG A 374 20.78 1.39 -15.95
C ARG A 374 21.32 1.77 -14.56
N VAL A 375 22.31 2.66 -14.45
CA VAL A 375 22.87 3.09 -13.17
C VAL A 375 21.86 3.96 -12.39
N ASP A 376 21.87 3.81 -11.07
CA ASP A 376 21.21 4.69 -10.11
C ASP A 376 22.17 5.83 -9.72
N PRO A 377 21.79 7.11 -9.88
CA PRO A 377 22.62 8.24 -9.45
C PRO A 377 23.04 8.13 -7.98
N SER A 378 24.24 8.58 -7.63
CA SER A 378 24.80 8.55 -6.26
C SER A 378 24.75 7.18 -5.54
N ASN A 379 24.94 6.09 -6.30
CA ASN A 379 24.93 4.72 -5.79
C ASN A 379 26.34 4.13 -5.67
N GLY A 380 27.06 4.48 -4.61
CA GLY A 380 28.45 4.08 -4.35
C GLY A 380 28.74 2.57 -4.28
N ARG A 381 27.74 1.70 -4.47
CA ARG A 381 27.91 0.25 -4.64
C ARG A 381 27.82 -0.19 -6.12
N PHE A 382 26.94 0.44 -6.91
CA PHE A 382 26.64 0.05 -8.29
C PHE A 382 26.90 1.23 -9.23
N THR A 383 28.12 1.26 -9.76
CA THR A 383 28.60 2.27 -10.70
C THR A 383 28.36 1.84 -12.15
N THR A 384 28.68 2.73 -13.09
CA THR A 384 28.76 2.42 -14.53
C THR A 384 29.60 1.17 -14.87
N PHE A 385 30.63 0.83 -14.09
CA PHE A 385 31.54 -0.29 -14.43
C PHE A 385 30.93 -1.66 -14.11
N ASN A 386 30.41 -1.84 -12.88
CA ASN A 386 29.92 -3.13 -12.37
C ASN A 386 28.41 -3.36 -12.58
N THR A 387 27.66 -2.34 -13.03
CA THR A 387 26.26 -2.52 -13.44
C THR A 387 26.19 -3.23 -14.80
N PRO A 388 25.58 -4.44 -14.91
CA PRO A 388 25.55 -5.17 -16.18
C PRO A 388 24.83 -4.39 -17.28
N LYS A 389 25.50 -4.17 -18.42
CA LYS A 389 24.95 -3.39 -19.52
C LYS A 389 24.28 -4.29 -20.56
N VAL A 390 22.97 -4.13 -20.73
CA VAL A 390 22.18 -4.87 -21.72
C VAL A 390 22.47 -4.31 -23.12
N ILE A 391 22.56 -5.15 -24.14
CA ILE A 391 22.73 -4.69 -25.52
C ILE A 391 21.98 -5.56 -26.53
N GLY A 392 21.24 -4.92 -27.44
CA GLY A 392 20.59 -5.56 -28.58
C GLY A 392 21.07 -4.95 -29.89
N GLY A 393 21.58 -5.77 -30.81
CA GLY A 393 21.99 -5.34 -32.15
C GLY A 393 20.94 -5.69 -33.20
N THR A 394 20.79 -4.87 -34.24
CA THR A 394 19.86 -5.14 -35.37
C THR A 394 20.28 -6.37 -36.19
N THR A 395 21.56 -6.74 -36.15
CA THR A 395 22.11 -7.98 -36.71
C THR A 395 23.11 -8.61 -35.73
N GLU A 396 23.46 -9.88 -35.96
CA GLU A 396 24.50 -10.57 -35.19
C GLU A 396 25.87 -9.85 -35.29
N ALA A 397 26.17 -9.21 -36.43
CA ALA A 397 27.38 -8.43 -36.62
C ALA A 397 27.36 -7.13 -35.79
N CYS A 398 26.22 -6.43 -35.77
CA CYS A 398 26.00 -5.28 -34.88
C CYS A 398 26.20 -5.67 -33.42
N LEU A 399 25.53 -6.74 -32.98
CA LEU A 399 25.58 -7.22 -31.59
C LEU A 399 27.01 -7.58 -31.16
N LYS A 400 27.78 -8.26 -32.02
CA LYS A 400 29.19 -8.58 -31.77
C LYS A 400 30.05 -7.32 -31.62
N LEU A 401 29.90 -6.35 -32.52
CA LEU A 401 30.71 -5.12 -32.49
C LEU A 401 30.35 -4.23 -31.29
N GLY A 402 29.06 -4.07 -31.00
CA GLY A 402 28.59 -3.38 -29.81
C GLY A 402 29.10 -4.03 -28.53
N THR A 403 28.95 -5.35 -28.39
CA THR A 403 29.48 -6.11 -27.24
C THR A 403 30.99 -5.88 -27.07
N ALA A 404 31.76 -5.95 -28.17
CA ALA A 404 33.20 -5.73 -28.14
C ALA A 404 33.62 -4.30 -27.73
N LEU A 405 32.77 -3.29 -27.98
CA LEU A 405 32.98 -1.92 -27.49
C LEU A 405 32.70 -1.81 -25.99
N TYR A 406 31.49 -2.18 -25.54
CA TYR A 406 31.08 -1.99 -24.14
C TYR A 406 31.92 -2.83 -23.17
N SER A 407 32.31 -4.06 -23.55
CA SER A 407 33.21 -4.93 -22.74
C SER A 407 34.62 -4.35 -22.49
N LYS A 408 34.93 -3.14 -22.96
CA LYS A 408 36.18 -2.43 -22.63
C LYS A 408 36.10 -1.56 -21.39
N TYR A 409 34.90 -1.21 -20.93
CA TYR A 409 34.70 -0.28 -19.82
C TYR A 409 33.51 -0.61 -18.90
N VAL A 410 32.77 -1.70 -19.19
CA VAL A 410 31.89 -2.36 -18.21
C VAL A 410 32.34 -3.80 -17.99
N GLU A 411 32.15 -4.29 -16.77
CA GLU A 411 32.53 -5.62 -16.30
C GLU A 411 31.71 -6.72 -16.98
N THR A 412 30.40 -6.51 -17.09
CA THR A 412 29.45 -7.48 -17.66
C THR A 412 28.60 -6.83 -18.76
N VAL A 413 28.64 -7.42 -19.96
CA VAL A 413 27.71 -7.09 -21.05
C VAL A 413 26.73 -8.25 -21.24
N VAL A 414 25.44 -7.93 -21.31
CA VAL A 414 24.35 -8.90 -21.45
C VAL A 414 23.73 -8.77 -22.85
N PRO A 415 24.17 -9.57 -23.84
CA PRO A 415 23.62 -9.53 -25.18
C PRO A 415 22.20 -10.11 -25.23
N VAL A 416 21.30 -9.43 -25.93
CA VAL A 416 19.91 -9.88 -26.19
C VAL A 416 19.62 -9.93 -27.69
N SER A 417 18.52 -10.59 -28.06
CA SER A 417 18.22 -10.99 -29.45
C SER A 417 17.92 -9.85 -30.43
N SER A 418 17.56 -8.65 -29.96
CA SER A 418 17.25 -7.49 -30.81
C SER A 418 17.23 -6.18 -30.00
N PRO A 419 17.28 -4.99 -30.65
CA PRO A 419 17.13 -3.70 -29.97
C PRO A 419 15.83 -3.60 -29.18
N LYS A 420 14.69 -4.04 -29.74
CA LYS A 420 13.37 -4.02 -29.06
C LYS A 420 13.36 -4.73 -27.72
N VAL A 421 14.12 -5.82 -27.55
CA VAL A 421 14.23 -6.53 -26.27
C VAL A 421 15.02 -5.70 -25.25
N ALA A 422 16.09 -5.04 -25.69
CA ALA A 422 16.88 -4.15 -24.83
C ALA A 422 16.09 -2.87 -24.46
N GLU A 423 15.39 -2.24 -25.40
CA GLU A 423 14.48 -1.10 -25.16
C GLU A 423 13.36 -1.47 -24.17
N MET A 424 12.67 -2.58 -24.42
CA MET A 424 11.59 -3.08 -23.55
C MET A 424 12.10 -3.43 -22.15
N SER A 425 13.33 -3.94 -22.00
CA SER A 425 13.89 -4.28 -20.68
C SER A 425 13.95 -3.07 -19.75
N LYS A 426 14.36 -1.90 -20.28
CA LYS A 426 14.47 -0.65 -19.52
C LYS A 426 13.11 -0.09 -19.11
N LEU A 427 12.13 -0.11 -20.03
CA LEU A 427 10.78 0.33 -19.72
C LEU A 427 10.10 -0.60 -18.71
N LEU A 428 10.38 -1.90 -18.77
CA LEU A 428 9.87 -2.88 -17.81
C LEU A 428 10.41 -2.61 -16.40
N GLU A 429 11.71 -2.33 -16.25
CA GLU A 429 12.33 -1.96 -14.97
C GLU A 429 11.65 -0.75 -14.32
N ASN A 430 11.46 0.34 -15.08
CA ASN A 430 10.87 1.57 -14.56
C ASN A 430 9.35 1.49 -14.39
N THR A 431 8.65 0.77 -15.27
CA THR A 431 7.21 0.48 -15.10
C THR A 431 6.97 -0.37 -13.85
N PHE A 432 7.76 -1.42 -13.64
CA PHE A 432 7.68 -2.25 -12.44
C PHE A 432 7.92 -1.42 -11.17
N ARG A 433 8.92 -0.53 -11.16
CA ARG A 433 9.16 0.40 -10.05
C ARG A 433 7.98 1.36 -9.81
N SER A 434 7.45 2.00 -10.85
CA SER A 434 6.30 2.93 -10.75
C SER A 434 5.04 2.23 -10.20
N VAL A 435 4.73 1.04 -10.71
CA VAL A 435 3.62 0.18 -10.26
C VAL A 435 3.74 -0.21 -8.79
N ASN A 436 4.91 -0.67 -8.35
CA ASN A 436 5.03 -1.10 -6.95
C ASN A 436 4.97 0.10 -6.00
N ILE A 437 5.56 1.25 -6.35
CA ILE A 437 5.41 2.47 -5.55
C ILE A 437 3.93 2.90 -5.48
N ALA A 438 3.19 2.87 -6.59
CA ALA A 438 1.75 3.14 -6.61
C ALA A 438 0.98 2.21 -5.67
N PHE A 439 1.25 0.90 -5.72
CA PHE A 439 0.63 -0.08 -4.85
C PHE A 439 0.91 0.22 -3.38
N VAL A 440 2.16 0.51 -2.97
CA VAL A 440 2.45 0.83 -1.56
C VAL A 440 1.87 2.20 -1.15
N ASN A 441 1.76 3.17 -2.05
CA ASN A 441 1.05 4.42 -1.84
C ASN A 441 -0.45 4.19 -1.57
N GLU A 442 -1.12 3.34 -2.37
CA GLU A 442 -2.51 2.93 -2.13
C GLU A 442 -2.66 2.19 -0.79
N MET A 443 -1.74 1.27 -0.48
CA MET A 443 -1.73 0.58 0.82
C MET A 443 -1.51 1.55 1.98
N ALA A 444 -0.70 2.60 1.83
CA ALA A 444 -0.55 3.65 2.84
C ALA A 444 -1.87 4.40 3.06
N MET A 445 -2.55 4.84 1.99
CA MET A 445 -3.86 5.49 2.08
C MET A 445 -4.93 4.59 2.72
N MET A 446 -4.87 3.28 2.49
CA MET A 446 -5.75 2.29 3.10
C MET A 446 -5.42 2.06 4.59
N CYS A 447 -4.16 1.81 4.93
CA CYS A 447 -3.70 1.61 6.30
C CYS A 447 -3.99 2.83 7.19
N ASP A 448 -3.88 4.05 6.64
CA ASP A 448 -4.25 5.28 7.34
C ASP A 448 -5.73 5.30 7.77
N ARG A 449 -6.64 4.84 6.88
CA ARG A 449 -8.08 4.70 7.20
C ARG A 449 -8.34 3.58 8.21
N MET A 450 -7.53 2.53 8.21
CA MET A 450 -7.63 1.40 9.13
C MET A 450 -6.96 1.65 10.49
N GLY A 451 -6.13 2.69 10.60
CA GLY A 451 -5.34 2.97 11.80
C GLY A 451 -4.16 2.01 12.01
N ILE A 452 -3.55 1.55 10.92
CA ILE A 452 -2.38 0.66 10.90
C ILE A 452 -1.18 1.47 10.41
N ASP A 453 0.02 1.28 10.98
CA ASP A 453 1.26 1.88 10.45
C ASP A 453 1.75 1.08 9.23
N ILE A 454 1.62 1.64 8.03
CA ILE A 454 2.12 1.00 6.80
C ILE A 454 3.63 0.74 6.85
N TRP A 455 4.41 1.56 7.57
CA TRP A 455 5.85 1.42 7.64
C TRP A 455 6.23 0.19 8.48
N GLU A 456 5.53 -0.05 9.59
CA GLU A 456 5.67 -1.29 10.38
C GLU A 456 5.23 -2.51 9.55
N VAL A 457 4.15 -2.40 8.78
CA VAL A 457 3.69 -3.49 7.88
C VAL A 457 4.72 -3.81 6.81
N ILE A 458 5.36 -2.81 6.18
CA ILE A 458 6.42 -3.03 5.20
C ILE A 458 7.66 -3.65 5.85
N ASP A 459 8.11 -3.11 6.99
CA ASP A 459 9.27 -3.65 7.72
C ASP A 459 9.03 -5.11 8.15
N ALA A 460 7.82 -5.44 8.62
CA ALA A 460 7.41 -6.80 8.95
C ALA A 460 7.35 -7.71 7.71
N ALA A 461 6.76 -7.26 6.59
CA ALA A 461 6.70 -8.01 5.34
C ALA A 461 8.10 -8.23 4.73
N ALA A 462 9.00 -7.26 4.86
CA ALA A 462 10.40 -7.33 4.42
C ALA A 462 11.24 -8.35 5.19
N THR A 463 10.78 -8.85 6.34
CA THR A 463 11.42 -9.99 7.02
C THR A 463 11.28 -11.30 6.24
N LYS A 464 10.34 -11.39 5.29
CA LYS A 464 10.19 -12.56 4.42
C LYS A 464 11.32 -12.57 3.37
N PRO A 465 12.19 -13.60 3.35
CA PRO A 465 13.40 -13.57 2.51
C PRO A 465 13.15 -13.76 1.00
N PHE A 466 11.91 -14.02 0.57
CA PHE A 466 11.56 -14.24 -0.83
C PHE A 466 10.16 -13.73 -1.18
N GLY A 467 9.97 -13.32 -2.44
CA GLY A 467 8.67 -12.96 -3.01
C GLY A 467 8.05 -11.66 -2.47
N PHE A 468 8.77 -10.91 -1.63
CA PHE A 468 8.43 -9.54 -1.26
C PHE A 468 9.71 -8.68 -1.35
N MET A 469 9.70 -7.69 -2.24
CA MET A 469 10.75 -6.68 -2.32
C MET A 469 10.15 -5.37 -1.82
N PRO A 470 10.68 -4.77 -0.74
CA PRO A 470 10.05 -3.60 -0.12
C PRO A 470 10.15 -2.38 -1.04
N PHE A 471 9.00 -1.79 -1.30
CA PHE A 471 8.85 -0.41 -1.75
C PHE A 471 8.22 0.39 -0.61
N TYR A 472 8.40 1.71 -0.63
CA TYR A 472 7.98 2.59 0.45
C TYR A 472 7.08 3.70 -0.10
N PRO A 473 6.06 4.15 0.66
CA PRO A 473 5.20 5.23 0.23
C PRO A 473 5.95 6.57 0.29
N GLY A 474 5.41 7.59 -0.38
CA GLY A 474 6.02 8.91 -0.43
C GLY A 474 5.03 10.04 -0.72
N PRO A 475 5.51 11.29 -0.85
CA PRO A 475 4.69 12.43 -1.26
C PRO A 475 4.28 12.39 -2.74
N GLY A 476 4.85 11.46 -3.50
CA GLY A 476 4.70 11.27 -4.94
C GLY A 476 5.98 10.65 -5.52
N ILE A 477 6.03 10.53 -6.85
CA ILE A 477 7.22 10.12 -7.60
C ILE A 477 7.78 11.36 -8.30
N GLY A 478 9.11 11.41 -8.46
CA GLY A 478 9.76 12.44 -9.27
C GLY A 478 11.05 11.98 -9.94
N GLY A 479 11.75 12.93 -10.56
CA GLY A 479 12.86 12.66 -11.46
C GLY A 479 12.42 12.17 -12.84
N HIS A 480 13.33 12.12 -13.80
CA HIS A 480 12.98 11.97 -15.23
C HIS A 480 12.48 10.59 -15.65
N CYS A 481 12.89 9.51 -14.99
CA CYS A 481 12.65 8.18 -15.54
C CYS A 481 11.33 7.54 -15.07
N ILE A 482 10.97 7.67 -13.80
CA ILE A 482 9.86 6.89 -13.23
C ILE A 482 8.47 7.43 -13.64
N PRO A 483 8.24 8.75 -13.73
CA PRO A 483 6.97 9.30 -14.23
C PRO A 483 6.83 9.22 -15.77
N LEU A 484 7.93 9.36 -16.53
CA LEU A 484 7.88 9.41 -18.00
C LEU A 484 7.93 8.01 -18.64
N ASP A 485 8.83 7.12 -18.20
CA ASP A 485 9.09 5.87 -18.92
C ASP A 485 7.87 4.93 -19.07
N PRO A 486 7.00 4.77 -18.05
CA PRO A 486 5.79 3.97 -18.20
C PRO A 486 4.84 4.53 -19.27
N MET A 487 4.88 5.85 -19.52
CA MET A 487 4.06 6.50 -20.54
C MET A 487 4.54 6.23 -21.96
N TYR A 488 5.86 6.06 -22.23
CA TYR A 488 6.35 5.54 -23.52
C TYR A 488 5.72 4.18 -23.85
N LEU A 489 5.65 3.30 -22.86
CA LEU A 489 5.08 1.96 -23.01
C LEU A 489 3.55 2.00 -23.20
N SER A 490 2.86 2.81 -22.39
CA SER A 490 1.41 3.02 -22.53
C SER A 490 1.04 3.59 -23.90
N TRP A 491 1.78 4.60 -24.37
CA TRP A 491 1.62 5.20 -25.69
C TRP A 491 1.82 4.19 -26.82
N LYS A 492 2.95 3.46 -26.82
CA LYS A 492 3.26 2.49 -27.88
C LYS A 492 2.22 1.36 -27.92
N ALA A 493 1.73 0.92 -26.77
CA ALA A 493 0.69 -0.11 -26.66
C ALA A 493 -0.65 0.30 -27.32
N LYS A 494 -1.04 1.59 -27.24
CA LYS A 494 -2.24 2.12 -27.94
C LYS A 494 -2.16 1.89 -29.45
N GLY A 495 -0.97 1.99 -30.04
CA GLY A 495 -0.72 1.66 -31.46
C GLY A 495 -1.06 0.21 -31.83
N PHE A 496 -0.92 -0.72 -30.89
CA PHE A 496 -1.33 -2.12 -31.03
C PHE A 496 -2.75 -2.40 -30.53
N ARG A 497 -3.55 -1.35 -30.25
CA ARG A 497 -4.89 -1.41 -29.64
C ARG A 497 -4.92 -2.07 -28.25
N PHE A 498 -3.80 -2.04 -27.54
CA PHE A 498 -3.70 -2.49 -26.15
C PHE A 498 -3.69 -1.29 -25.21
N TYR A 499 -4.61 -1.25 -24.26
CA TYR A 499 -4.78 -0.14 -23.32
C TYR A 499 -4.42 -0.64 -21.91
N SER A 500 -3.25 -0.23 -21.42
CA SER A 500 -2.69 -0.75 -20.17
C SER A 500 -3.28 -0.04 -18.95
N LYS A 501 -4.49 -0.45 -18.55
CA LYS A 501 -5.18 0.07 -17.35
C LYS A 501 -4.33 0.05 -16.08
N PHE A 502 -3.39 -0.91 -15.99
CA PHE A 502 -2.53 -1.07 -14.83
C PHE A 502 -1.43 0.01 -14.76
N ILE A 503 -0.88 0.42 -15.90
CA ILE A 503 0.06 1.55 -15.97
C ILE A 503 -0.69 2.86 -15.70
N GLU A 504 -1.87 3.04 -16.31
CA GLU A 504 -2.71 4.22 -16.12
C GLU A 504 -3.17 4.38 -14.65
N LEU A 505 -3.54 3.28 -13.98
CA LEU A 505 -3.90 3.28 -12.55
C LEU A 505 -2.68 3.58 -11.66
N ALA A 506 -1.52 2.99 -11.95
CA ALA A 506 -0.30 3.26 -11.19
C ALA A 506 0.10 4.73 -11.28
N GLN A 507 0.11 5.30 -12.50
CA GLN A 507 0.38 6.71 -12.73
C GLN A 507 -0.61 7.60 -11.97
N SER A 508 -1.92 7.36 -12.15
CA SER A 508 -2.97 8.11 -11.46
C SER A 508 -2.85 8.04 -9.93
N THR A 509 -2.45 6.91 -9.37
CA THR A 509 -2.26 6.76 -7.91
C THR A 509 -1.07 7.60 -7.43
N ASN A 510 0.05 7.57 -8.15
CA ASN A 510 1.24 8.35 -7.83
C ASN A 510 1.01 9.86 -7.96
N ASP A 511 0.32 10.29 -9.02
CA ASP A 511 -0.04 11.70 -9.28
C ASP A 511 -1.00 12.27 -8.22
N ASN A 512 -1.77 11.41 -7.54
CA ASN A 512 -2.68 11.81 -6.46
C ASN A 512 -2.01 11.92 -5.08
N MET A 513 -0.75 11.49 -4.91
CA MET A 513 -0.07 11.57 -3.61
C MET A 513 0.17 13.00 -3.09
N PRO A 514 0.50 14.01 -3.93
CA PRO A 514 0.52 15.41 -3.51
C PRO A 514 -0.81 15.88 -2.89
N TYR A 515 -1.95 15.47 -3.46
CA TYR A 515 -3.27 15.75 -2.89
C TYR A 515 -3.52 15.02 -1.57
N TYR A 516 -3.03 13.80 -1.41
CA TYR A 516 -3.07 13.09 -0.13
C TYR A 516 -2.21 13.80 0.94
N VAL A 517 -1.03 14.30 0.60
CA VAL A 517 -0.18 15.12 1.49
C VAL A 517 -0.88 16.42 1.91
N LEU A 518 -1.51 17.14 0.98
CA LEU A 518 -2.34 18.32 1.27
C LEU A 518 -3.48 17.97 2.26
N ASN A 519 -4.25 16.91 1.98
CA ASN A 519 -5.39 16.51 2.80
C ASN A 519 -4.98 16.02 4.20
N LYS A 520 -3.86 15.29 4.29
CA LYS A 520 -3.27 14.86 5.57
C LYS A 520 -2.80 16.07 6.37
N THR A 521 -2.14 17.04 5.74
CA THR A 521 -1.71 18.30 6.38
C THR A 521 -2.90 19.15 6.84
N SER A 522 -3.97 19.22 6.05
CA SER A 522 -5.23 19.87 6.44
C SER A 522 -5.84 19.21 7.70
N THR A 523 -5.83 17.87 7.75
CA THR A 523 -6.29 17.11 8.93
C THR A 523 -5.44 17.43 10.16
N ILE A 524 -4.11 17.48 10.02
CA ILE A 524 -3.18 17.86 11.09
C ILE A 524 -3.45 19.27 11.58
N LEU A 525 -3.54 20.27 10.68
CA LEU A 525 -3.82 21.66 11.04
C LEU A 525 -5.14 21.81 11.81
N ASN A 526 -6.16 21.03 11.45
CA ASN A 526 -7.45 21.03 12.17
C ASN A 526 -7.33 20.57 13.63
N GLU A 527 -6.39 19.67 13.98
CA GLU A 527 -6.10 19.29 15.38
C GLU A 527 -5.59 20.48 16.21
N TYR A 528 -4.96 21.47 15.56
CA TYR A 528 -4.51 22.73 16.17
C TYR A 528 -5.48 23.90 15.94
N ALA A 529 -6.72 23.60 15.53
CA ALA A 529 -7.78 24.58 15.19
C ALA A 529 -7.38 25.59 14.08
N LYS A 530 -6.54 25.16 13.13
CA LYS A 530 -6.13 25.92 11.94
C LYS A 530 -6.66 25.24 10.68
N SER A 531 -6.79 26.00 9.60
CA SER A 531 -7.05 25.47 8.25
C SER A 531 -5.87 25.79 7.33
N VAL A 532 -5.74 25.10 6.19
CA VAL A 532 -4.68 25.37 5.21
C VAL A 532 -4.63 26.85 4.84
N ARG A 533 -5.80 27.45 4.58
CA ARG A 533 -5.91 28.86 4.19
C ARG A 533 -5.43 29.80 5.30
N LYS A 534 -4.42 30.63 4.98
CA LYS A 534 -3.66 31.53 5.87
C LYS A 534 -2.72 30.85 6.88
N SER A 535 -2.59 29.53 6.88
CA SER A 535 -1.52 28.88 7.64
C SER A 535 -0.17 29.12 6.95
N ASN A 536 0.88 29.28 7.75
CA ASN A 536 2.26 29.32 7.29
C ASN A 536 2.78 27.89 7.25
N ILE A 537 3.14 27.39 6.06
CA ILE A 537 3.60 26.01 5.86
C ILE A 537 5.04 26.06 5.35
N LEU A 538 5.91 25.27 5.98
CA LEU A 538 7.29 25.08 5.53
C LEU A 538 7.42 23.69 4.89
N LEU A 539 7.78 23.65 3.61
CA LEU A 539 8.20 22.42 2.96
C LEU A 539 9.68 22.16 3.27
N LEU A 540 10.00 20.97 3.78
CA LEU A 540 11.35 20.58 4.18
C LEU A 540 11.90 19.54 3.21
N GLY A 541 12.95 19.91 2.48
CA GLY A 541 13.36 19.28 1.23
C GLY A 541 12.44 19.67 0.06
N MET A 542 13.00 19.77 -1.14
CA MET A 542 12.29 20.11 -2.39
C MET A 542 12.76 19.27 -3.58
N SER A 543 14.01 18.82 -3.60
CA SER A 543 14.55 17.89 -4.62
C SER A 543 13.80 16.55 -4.69
N TYR A 544 13.83 15.85 -5.82
CA TYR A 544 13.08 14.59 -5.97
C TYR A 544 13.75 13.38 -5.26
N LYS A 545 15.06 13.46 -4.98
CA LYS A 545 15.88 12.43 -4.31
C LYS A 545 16.76 13.13 -3.25
N PRO A 546 17.02 12.51 -2.08
CA PRO A 546 17.92 13.09 -1.08
C PRO A 546 19.32 13.43 -1.62
N ASN A 547 19.94 14.43 -0.99
CA ASN A 547 21.34 14.80 -1.19
C ASN A 547 21.71 15.36 -2.58
N ILE A 548 20.73 15.76 -3.40
CA ILE A 548 20.95 16.41 -4.71
C ILE A 548 20.11 17.68 -4.86
N ALA A 549 20.50 18.57 -5.77
CA ALA A 549 19.80 19.84 -6.05
C ALA A 549 18.66 19.71 -7.10
N ASP A 550 18.43 18.52 -7.67
CA ASP A 550 17.55 18.35 -8.83
C ASP A 550 16.06 18.38 -8.43
N LEU A 551 15.37 19.41 -8.91
CA LEU A 551 13.94 19.65 -8.66
C LEU A 551 13.02 19.11 -9.75
N ARG A 552 13.56 18.63 -10.87
CA ARG A 552 12.78 18.28 -12.05
C ARG A 552 11.83 17.11 -11.78
N GLU A 553 10.57 17.26 -12.17
CA GLU A 553 9.45 16.38 -11.81
C GLU A 553 9.30 16.12 -10.29
N SER A 554 9.83 16.98 -9.41
CA SER A 554 9.73 16.72 -7.96
C SER A 554 8.28 16.86 -7.46
N PRO A 555 7.78 15.91 -6.65
CA PRO A 555 6.47 16.03 -6.02
C PRO A 555 6.38 17.23 -5.06
N GLY A 556 7.52 17.76 -4.59
CA GLY A 556 7.56 18.98 -3.78
C GLY A 556 7.02 20.21 -4.51
N LEU A 557 7.20 20.29 -5.84
CA LEU A 557 6.69 21.39 -6.66
C LEU A 557 5.16 21.38 -6.68
N GLU A 558 4.55 20.23 -6.98
CA GLU A 558 3.08 20.14 -7.00
C GLU A 558 2.49 20.33 -5.60
N VAL A 559 3.13 19.83 -4.54
CA VAL A 559 2.72 20.09 -3.15
C VAL A 559 2.79 21.58 -2.80
N TYR A 560 3.82 22.30 -3.24
CA TYR A 560 3.92 23.75 -3.06
C TYR A 560 2.75 24.49 -3.71
N GLU A 561 2.47 24.19 -4.98
CA GLU A 561 1.38 24.82 -5.74
C GLU A 561 0.03 24.54 -5.09
N LEU A 562 -0.25 23.28 -4.71
CA LEU A 562 -1.48 22.89 -4.05
C LEU A 562 -1.71 23.63 -2.72
N PHE A 563 -0.66 23.90 -1.94
CA PHE A 563 -0.77 24.74 -0.74
C PHE A 563 -0.95 26.23 -1.07
N LYS A 564 -0.26 26.76 -2.09
CA LYS A 564 -0.38 28.17 -2.55
C LYS A 564 -1.80 28.44 -3.09
N GLU A 565 -2.34 27.55 -3.92
CA GLU A 565 -3.73 27.55 -4.41
C GLU A 565 -4.76 27.40 -3.27
N GLY A 566 -4.46 26.55 -2.27
CA GLY A 566 -5.22 26.45 -1.01
C GLY A 566 -5.20 27.72 -0.15
N GLY A 567 -4.40 28.72 -0.53
CA GLY A 567 -4.27 30.02 0.13
C GLY A 567 -3.44 29.98 1.41
N ALA A 568 -2.52 29.02 1.55
CA ALA A 568 -1.49 29.02 2.58
C ALA A 568 -0.37 30.03 2.23
N ASN A 569 0.41 30.44 3.22
CA ASN A 569 1.69 31.11 3.00
C ASN A 569 2.77 30.01 3.00
N VAL A 570 3.33 29.70 1.84
CA VAL A 570 4.25 28.56 1.68
C VAL A 570 5.69 29.06 1.54
N SER A 571 6.57 28.58 2.41
CA SER A 571 8.03 28.65 2.24
C SER A 571 8.57 27.25 2.00
N TYR A 572 9.81 27.13 1.51
CA TYR A 572 10.53 25.86 1.53
C TYR A 572 11.96 26.04 2.03
N TYR A 573 12.53 24.96 2.58
CA TYR A 573 13.95 24.84 2.85
C TYR A 573 14.51 23.55 2.26
N ASP A 574 15.45 23.67 1.33
CA ASP A 574 16.27 22.59 0.80
C ASP A 574 17.75 23.02 0.88
N PRO A 575 18.66 22.19 1.43
CA PRO A 575 20.08 22.53 1.57
C PRO A 575 20.87 22.51 0.26
N HIS A 576 20.34 21.97 -0.84
CA HIS A 576 21.02 21.92 -2.14
C HIS A 576 20.28 22.68 -3.25
N ALA A 577 18.95 22.77 -3.18
CA ALA A 577 18.13 23.38 -4.23
C ALA A 577 17.79 24.86 -3.93
N GLU A 578 18.60 25.78 -4.47
CA GLU A 578 18.55 27.21 -4.14
C GLU A 578 17.25 27.94 -4.54
N SER A 579 16.65 27.61 -5.69
CA SER A 579 15.42 28.26 -6.19
C SER A 579 14.67 27.43 -7.23
N PHE A 580 13.40 27.77 -7.46
CA PHE A 580 12.60 27.31 -8.61
C PHE A 580 11.67 28.41 -9.15
N LEU A 581 11.08 28.18 -10.33
CA LEU A 581 10.01 29.01 -10.88
C LEU A 581 8.67 28.34 -10.65
N ASP A 582 7.73 29.05 -10.03
CA ASP A 582 6.38 28.56 -9.77
C ASP A 582 5.45 28.66 -11.01
N LYS A 583 4.23 28.12 -10.93
CA LYS A 583 3.20 28.16 -11.98
C LYS A 583 2.78 29.58 -12.41
N HIS A 584 3.17 30.62 -11.66
CA HIS A 584 2.94 32.03 -12.01
C HIS A 584 4.18 32.72 -12.59
N GLY A 585 5.32 32.02 -12.66
CA GLY A 585 6.61 32.56 -13.10
C GLY A 585 7.33 33.39 -12.04
N GLU A 586 6.94 33.30 -10.78
CA GLU A 586 7.66 33.91 -9.66
C GLU A 586 8.84 33.01 -9.25
N THR A 587 10.02 33.58 -9.03
CA THR A 587 11.16 32.83 -8.50
C THR A 587 11.02 32.68 -6.98
N VAL A 588 10.88 31.44 -6.53
CA VAL A 588 10.81 31.05 -5.12
C VAL A 588 12.21 30.61 -4.70
N TYR A 589 12.70 31.11 -3.57
CA TYR A 589 14.04 30.82 -3.06
C TYR A 589 13.97 29.95 -1.79
N SER A 590 14.97 29.10 -1.59
CA SER A 590 15.15 28.33 -0.36
C SER A 590 15.38 29.28 0.82
N GLU A 591 14.69 29.04 1.93
CA GLU A 591 14.86 29.81 3.17
C GLU A 591 16.26 29.61 3.77
N VAL A 592 16.68 30.49 4.68
CA VAL A 592 17.89 30.24 5.48
C VAL A 592 17.54 29.33 6.65
N PHE A 593 18.30 28.25 6.85
CA PHE A 593 18.09 27.34 7.98
C PHE A 593 18.13 28.07 9.32
N ASN A 594 17.00 28.12 10.02
CA ASN A 594 16.88 28.83 11.29
C ASN A 594 15.74 28.26 12.14
N LEU A 595 16.09 27.49 13.18
CA LEU A 595 15.13 26.85 14.10
C LEU A 595 14.17 27.86 14.77
N GLU A 596 14.64 29.06 15.13
CA GLU A 596 13.80 30.10 15.76
C GLU A 596 12.83 30.76 14.76
N GLN A 597 13.12 30.70 13.46
CA GLN A 597 12.16 31.06 12.41
C GLN A 597 11.22 29.88 12.12
N PHE A 598 11.73 28.65 12.06
CA PHE A 598 10.94 27.45 11.77
C PHE A 598 9.88 27.18 12.84
N LYS A 599 10.14 27.54 14.11
CA LYS A 599 9.17 27.56 15.22
C LYS A 599 7.91 28.44 15.00
N LYS A 600 7.91 29.31 14.00
CA LYS A 600 6.78 30.22 13.69
C LYS A 600 5.83 29.67 12.63
N TYR A 601 6.17 28.57 11.97
CA TYR A 601 5.28 27.93 11.01
C TYR A 601 4.16 27.17 11.75
N ASP A 602 3.03 27.04 11.08
CA ASP A 602 1.85 26.37 11.61
C ASP A 602 1.91 24.85 11.39
N CYS A 603 2.64 24.41 10.36
CA CYS A 603 3.01 23.02 10.09
C CYS A 603 4.27 22.96 9.22
N ILE A 604 5.07 21.91 9.38
CA ILE A 604 6.21 21.56 8.52
C ILE A 604 5.84 20.28 7.75
N VAL A 605 6.11 20.20 6.45
CA VAL A 605 5.89 19.00 5.64
C VAL A 605 7.23 18.55 5.05
N LEU A 606 7.75 17.41 5.50
CA LEU A 606 8.97 16.84 4.94
C LEU A 606 8.64 16.16 3.61
N ILE A 607 9.20 16.66 2.51
CA ILE A 607 9.10 16.07 1.17
C ILE A 607 10.28 15.14 0.89
N THR A 608 11.49 15.54 1.28
CA THR A 608 12.73 14.84 0.92
C THR A 608 13.67 14.75 2.12
N ASN A 609 14.16 13.53 2.37
CA ASN A 609 14.90 13.18 3.58
C ASN A 609 16.42 13.31 3.39
N HIS A 610 16.90 14.53 3.21
CA HIS A 610 18.34 14.83 3.11
C HIS A 610 19.09 14.44 4.38
N SER A 611 20.31 13.93 4.23
CA SER A 611 21.11 13.38 5.34
C SER A 611 21.81 14.41 6.22
N ASP A 612 21.93 15.65 5.75
CA ASP A 612 22.54 16.80 6.42
C ASP A 612 21.53 17.63 7.24
N LEU A 613 20.24 17.31 7.17
CA LEU A 613 19.21 17.93 8.01
C LEU A 613 19.34 17.52 9.49
N PRO A 614 19.35 18.45 10.45
CA PRO A 614 19.44 18.14 11.88
C PRO A 614 18.08 17.68 12.43
N TYR A 615 17.66 16.46 12.08
CA TYR A 615 16.34 15.91 12.43
C TYR A 615 16.01 15.95 13.92
N PHE A 616 17.00 15.77 14.81
CA PHE A 616 16.81 15.88 16.25
C PHE A 616 16.36 17.28 16.66
N ASP A 617 17.09 18.33 16.25
CA ASP A 617 16.75 19.71 16.59
C ASP A 617 15.40 20.14 15.99
N ILE A 618 15.08 19.64 14.79
CA ILE A 618 13.80 19.88 14.11
C ILE A 618 12.64 19.19 14.87
N ALA A 619 12.84 17.95 15.33
CA ALA A 619 11.85 17.20 16.12
C ALA A 619 11.55 17.88 17.46
N GLU A 620 12.57 18.39 18.15
CA GLU A 620 12.44 19.07 19.45
C GLU A 620 11.77 20.46 19.37
N MET A 621 11.52 21.03 18.18
CA MET A 621 10.90 22.36 18.05
C MET A 621 9.45 22.45 18.55
N GLY A 622 8.72 21.33 18.62
CA GLY A 622 7.30 21.31 18.99
C GLY A 622 6.32 21.81 17.93
N VAL A 623 6.77 22.05 16.70
CA VAL A 623 5.93 22.40 15.54
C VAL A 623 5.34 21.11 14.95
N PRO A 624 4.05 21.09 14.52
CA PRO A 624 3.50 19.92 13.83
C PRO A 624 4.30 19.59 12.57
N ILE A 625 4.69 18.32 12.41
CA ILE A 625 5.48 17.83 11.27
C ILE A 625 4.69 16.70 10.59
N LEU A 626 4.43 16.81 9.28
CA LEU A 626 4.07 15.68 8.44
C LEU A 626 5.32 15.11 7.77
N ASP A 627 5.72 13.92 8.20
CA ASP A 627 6.80 13.12 7.64
C ASP A 627 6.27 12.23 6.51
N THR A 628 6.62 12.57 5.25
CA THR A 628 6.24 11.76 4.08
C THR A 628 7.28 10.69 3.72
N ARG A 629 8.40 10.58 4.47
CA ARG A 629 9.55 9.72 4.14
C ARG A 629 10.00 8.81 5.30
N ASN A 630 9.32 8.84 6.44
CA ASN A 630 9.68 8.14 7.68
C ASN A 630 11.09 8.50 8.20
N ALA A 631 11.56 9.72 7.92
CA ALA A 631 12.87 10.21 8.36
C ALA A 631 12.95 10.40 9.88
N PHE A 632 11.83 10.74 10.52
CA PHE A 632 11.74 10.97 11.95
C PHE A 632 11.49 9.69 12.76
N LYS A 633 11.66 8.49 12.18
CA LYS A 633 11.30 7.20 12.81
C LYS A 633 11.91 6.93 14.19
N THR A 634 13.04 7.55 14.51
CA THR A 634 13.73 7.43 15.80
C THR A 634 13.19 8.36 16.89
N TYR A 635 12.31 9.31 16.56
CA TYR A 635 11.82 10.34 17.49
C TYR A 635 10.32 10.19 17.75
N THR A 636 9.95 9.90 18.99
CA THR A 636 8.56 9.60 19.38
C THR A 636 7.85 10.82 19.99
N HIS A 637 7.69 11.89 19.21
CA HIS A 637 6.96 13.08 19.65
C HIS A 637 5.48 13.05 19.17
N PRO A 638 4.53 13.58 19.95
CA PRO A 638 3.11 13.56 19.60
C PRO A 638 2.75 14.48 18.43
N HIS A 639 3.60 15.47 18.12
CA HIS A 639 3.43 16.41 17.01
C HIS A 639 4.08 15.94 15.70
N ILE A 640 4.64 14.72 15.66
CA ILE A 640 5.19 14.12 14.43
C ILE A 640 4.17 13.11 13.89
N TYR A 641 3.70 13.39 12.68
CA TYR A 641 2.72 12.65 11.93
C TYR A 641 3.41 11.99 10.74
N LYS A 642 2.91 10.84 10.26
CA LYS A 642 3.45 10.18 9.06
C LYS A 642 2.34 9.92 8.05
N ILE A 643 2.71 9.81 6.78
CA ILE A 643 1.82 9.20 5.77
C ILE A 643 1.60 7.72 6.09
N GLY A 644 0.39 7.22 5.87
CA GLY A 644 0.06 5.81 6.12
C GLY A 644 0.09 5.39 7.60
N HIS A 645 -0.01 6.35 8.52
CA HIS A 645 -0.22 6.10 9.95
C HIS A 645 -1.22 7.13 10.46
N SER A 646 -2.29 6.68 11.13
CA SER A 646 -3.26 7.61 11.69
C SER A 646 -2.69 8.27 12.94
N ALA A 647 -2.86 9.60 13.02
CA ALA A 647 -2.72 10.28 14.31
C ALA A 647 -3.72 9.68 15.30
N LYS A 648 -3.50 9.91 16.60
CA LYS A 648 -4.16 9.25 17.74
C LYS A 648 -5.66 9.55 17.92
N TRP A 649 -6.44 9.52 16.85
CA TRP A 649 -7.89 9.35 16.87
C TRP A 649 -8.28 8.09 17.63
N ALA A 650 -7.48 7.02 17.65
CA ALA A 650 -7.74 5.88 18.54
C ALA A 650 -7.80 6.27 20.03
N ILE A 651 -6.95 7.19 20.51
CA ILE A 651 -6.91 7.59 21.93
C ILE A 651 -7.86 8.75 22.22
N LEU A 652 -8.01 9.70 21.30
CA LEU A 652 -8.99 10.78 21.44
C LEU A 652 -10.42 10.25 21.26
N ALA A 653 -10.66 9.32 20.33
CA ALA A 653 -11.92 8.58 20.28
C ALA A 653 -12.05 7.59 21.44
N LEU A 654 -11.00 6.95 21.97
CA LEU A 654 -11.18 6.19 23.23
C LEU A 654 -11.58 7.12 24.38
N LEU A 655 -10.99 8.30 24.53
CA LEU A 655 -11.33 9.25 25.60
C LEU A 655 -12.71 9.88 25.38
N PHE A 656 -13.07 10.21 24.13
CA PHE A 656 -14.38 10.71 23.77
C PHE A 656 -15.46 9.62 23.90
N CYS A 657 -15.17 8.37 23.52
CA CYS A 657 -16.01 7.20 23.77
C CYS A 657 -16.01 6.75 25.23
N LEU A 658 -15.00 7.08 26.06
CA LEU A 658 -15.01 6.83 27.51
C LEU A 658 -15.84 7.90 28.24
N LEU A 659 -15.79 9.15 27.79
CA LEU A 659 -16.65 10.24 28.26
C LEU A 659 -18.09 10.11 27.76
N LEU A 660 -18.28 9.59 26.55
CA LEU A 660 -19.56 9.18 25.97
C LEU A 660 -19.93 7.73 26.34
N LEU A 661 -19.14 6.97 27.10
CA LEU A 661 -19.47 5.56 27.39
C LEU A 661 -20.83 5.41 28.08
N PRO A 662 -21.23 6.29 29.03
CA PRO A 662 -22.58 6.29 29.59
C PRO A 662 -23.70 6.64 28.58
N TRP A 663 -23.34 7.20 27.42
CA TRP A 663 -24.22 7.59 26.32
C TRP A 663 -24.25 6.55 25.19
N LEU A 664 -23.11 5.93 24.87
CA LEU A 664 -22.97 4.84 23.89
C LEU A 664 -23.46 3.49 24.43
N LEU A 665 -23.33 3.24 25.74
CA LEU A 665 -24.03 2.13 26.41
C LEU A 665 -25.56 2.30 26.38
N LYS A 666 -26.05 3.50 26.09
CA LYS A 666 -27.47 3.81 25.83
C LYS A 666 -27.87 3.69 24.35
N TRP A 667 -26.90 3.57 23.44
CA TRP A 667 -27.12 3.43 21.99
C TRP A 667 -27.07 1.96 21.54
N PHE A 668 -26.43 1.07 22.32
CA PHE A 668 -26.44 -0.38 22.10
C PHE A 668 -27.53 -1.12 22.89
N SER A 669 -28.32 -0.44 23.72
CA SER A 669 -29.70 -0.84 23.90
C SER A 669 -30.48 -0.43 22.66
N HIS A 670 -31.09 -1.38 21.95
CA HIS A 670 -32.33 -1.04 21.24
C HIS A 670 -33.27 -0.48 22.31
N GLU A 671 -33.72 0.77 22.17
CA GLU A 671 -34.80 1.25 23.01
C GLU A 671 -36.04 0.42 22.63
N GLU A 672 -36.66 -0.23 23.62
CA GLU A 672 -37.83 -1.09 23.42
C GLU A 672 -39.05 -0.20 23.14
N HIS A 673 -39.10 0.35 21.93
CA HIS A 673 -40.18 1.18 21.42
C HIS A 673 -41.52 0.43 21.53
N LYS A 674 -42.49 1.04 22.21
CA LYS A 674 -43.84 0.46 22.36
C LYS A 674 -44.91 1.45 21.95
N ALA A 675 -45.94 0.92 21.32
CA ALA A 675 -47.18 1.64 21.07
C ALA A 675 -48.33 1.07 21.90
N THR A 676 -49.41 1.82 22.08
CA THR A 676 -50.65 1.29 22.64
C THR A 676 -51.89 1.99 22.07
N TRP A 677 -52.99 1.25 22.00
CA TRP A 677 -54.30 1.78 21.66
C TRP A 677 -55.00 2.29 22.92
N LEU A 678 -55.56 3.50 22.87
CA LEU A 678 -56.42 4.06 23.91
C LEU A 678 -57.80 4.30 23.30
N TRP A 679 -58.72 3.38 23.58
CA TRP A 679 -60.05 3.35 22.96
C TRP A 679 -61.05 4.25 23.68
N ASP A 680 -61.05 4.28 25.02
CA ASP A 680 -61.88 5.24 25.74
C ASP A 680 -61.18 6.60 25.84
N ALA A 681 -61.46 7.51 24.91
CA ALA A 681 -60.92 8.87 24.96
C ALA A 681 -61.51 9.72 26.10
N SER A 682 -62.64 9.33 26.70
CA SER A 682 -63.28 10.11 27.77
C SER A 682 -62.43 10.17 29.04
N ILE A 683 -61.65 9.13 29.32
CA ILE A 683 -60.81 9.04 30.53
C ILE A 683 -59.68 10.07 30.54
N ILE A 684 -59.21 10.55 29.37
CA ILE A 684 -58.08 11.48 29.31
C ILE A 684 -58.37 12.80 30.03
N ALA A 685 -59.65 13.19 30.15
CA ALA A 685 -60.08 14.38 30.87
C ALA A 685 -59.69 14.39 32.35
N GLU A 686 -59.69 13.22 33.00
CA GLU A 686 -59.39 13.07 34.43
C GLU A 686 -58.07 12.33 34.68
N GLN A 687 -57.67 11.41 33.78
CA GLN A 687 -56.55 10.48 33.97
C GLN A 687 -55.28 10.84 33.17
N THR A 688 -55.21 11.99 32.47
CA THR A 688 -54.00 12.40 31.71
C THR A 688 -52.68 12.15 32.47
N PRO A 689 -52.47 12.57 33.73
CA PRO A 689 -51.20 12.36 34.42
C PRO A 689 -50.86 10.89 34.67
N GLU A 690 -51.88 10.06 34.87
CA GLU A 690 -51.76 8.63 35.13
C GLU A 690 -51.42 7.86 33.84
N ILE A 691 -52.13 8.14 32.74
CA ILE A 691 -51.88 7.57 31.41
C ILE A 691 -50.45 7.88 30.97
N ILE A 692 -50.01 9.15 31.08
CA ILE A 692 -48.67 9.55 30.66
C ILE A 692 -47.59 8.96 31.57
N SER A 693 -47.83 8.87 32.89
CA SER A 693 -46.89 8.24 33.81
C SER A 693 -46.79 6.72 33.59
N PHE A 694 -47.89 6.04 33.29
CA PHE A 694 -47.92 4.62 32.96
C PHE A 694 -47.18 4.36 31.64
N SER A 695 -47.55 5.08 30.59
CA SER A 695 -46.95 4.96 29.25
C SER A 695 -45.43 5.14 29.33
N LYS A 696 -44.95 6.19 30.00
CA LYS A 696 -43.51 6.42 30.20
C LYS A 696 -42.82 5.34 31.06
N ALA A 697 -43.52 4.76 32.04
CA ALA A 697 -42.97 3.67 32.84
C ALA A 697 -42.84 2.35 32.06
N GLN A 698 -43.73 2.12 31.09
CA GLN A 698 -43.75 0.92 30.25
C GLN A 698 -42.84 0.99 29.01
N GLY A 699 -42.35 2.18 28.66
CA GLY A 699 -41.58 2.42 27.43
C GLY A 699 -42.44 2.75 26.21
N VAL A 700 -43.67 3.21 26.41
CA VAL A 700 -44.57 3.63 25.33
C VAL A 700 -44.19 5.02 24.86
N ASP A 701 -43.87 5.13 23.57
CA ASP A 701 -43.61 6.37 22.85
C ASP A 701 -44.72 6.76 21.87
N THR A 702 -45.65 5.84 21.57
CA THR A 702 -46.71 6.07 20.57
C THR A 702 -48.09 5.69 21.13
N ILE A 703 -49.05 6.62 21.12
CA ILE A 703 -50.44 6.35 21.53
C ILE A 703 -51.38 6.54 20.34
N PHE A 704 -52.09 5.46 19.97
CA PHE A 704 -53.21 5.49 19.03
C PHE A 704 -54.48 5.84 19.81
N LEU A 705 -54.88 7.12 19.79
CA LEU A 705 -55.98 7.67 20.62
C LEU A 705 -57.27 7.77 19.79
N GLN A 706 -58.32 7.05 20.18
CA GLN A 706 -59.59 7.10 19.46
C GLN A 706 -60.19 8.50 19.48
N ILE A 707 -60.71 8.98 18.35
CA ILE A 707 -61.37 10.29 18.28
C ILE A 707 -62.89 10.16 18.48
N GLN A 708 -63.32 10.45 19.70
CA GLN A 708 -64.72 10.54 20.13
C GLN A 708 -65.25 11.98 20.06
N ASP A 709 -66.55 12.17 19.77
CA ASP A 709 -67.19 13.48 19.57
C ASP A 709 -67.60 14.16 20.89
N GLU A 710 -67.80 13.37 21.94
CA GLU A 710 -68.10 13.81 23.31
C GLU A 710 -66.91 14.45 24.03
N VAL A 711 -65.69 14.21 23.56
CA VAL A 711 -64.45 14.77 24.11
C VAL A 711 -64.13 16.10 23.41
N SER A 712 -63.92 17.16 24.20
CA SER A 712 -63.66 18.49 23.64
C SER A 712 -62.23 18.65 23.11
N ASP A 713 -62.07 19.46 22.05
CA ASP A 713 -60.77 19.90 21.52
C ASP A 713 -59.76 20.33 22.61
N GLU A 714 -60.21 21.06 23.63
CA GLU A 714 -59.36 21.53 24.73
C GLU A 714 -58.79 20.35 25.55
N THR A 715 -59.57 19.27 25.68
CA THR A 715 -59.18 18.04 26.37
C THR A 715 -58.10 17.29 25.57
N TYR A 716 -58.30 17.13 24.26
CA TYR A 716 -57.28 16.58 23.37
C TYR A 716 -55.98 17.42 23.39
N ARG A 717 -56.07 18.76 23.30
CA ARG A 717 -54.87 19.63 23.32
C ARG A 717 -54.05 19.46 24.59
N LYS A 718 -54.71 19.38 25.76
CA LYS A 718 -54.04 19.15 27.05
C LYS A 718 -53.37 17.78 27.12
N PHE A 719 -54.05 16.72 26.67
CA PHE A 719 -53.48 15.38 26.64
C PHE A 719 -52.25 15.30 25.71
N ILE A 720 -52.37 15.79 24.48
CA ILE A 720 -51.28 15.77 23.49
C ILE A 720 -50.10 16.62 23.96
N ALA A 721 -50.32 17.79 24.57
CA ALA A 721 -49.24 18.58 25.14
C ALA A 721 -48.50 17.86 26.28
N ALA A 722 -49.22 17.13 27.14
CA ALA A 722 -48.63 16.33 28.20
C ALA A 722 -47.86 15.11 27.66
N ALA A 723 -48.41 14.43 26.66
CA ALA A 723 -47.76 13.34 25.93
C ALA A 723 -46.45 13.82 25.28
N ARG A 724 -46.51 14.93 24.52
CA ARG A 724 -45.34 15.49 23.85
C ARG A 724 -44.27 15.97 24.83
N GLN A 725 -44.65 16.47 26.01
CA GLN A 725 -43.70 16.81 27.08
C GLN A 725 -43.03 15.56 27.68
N ALA A 726 -43.69 14.40 27.62
CA ALA A 726 -43.16 13.11 28.05
C ALA A 726 -42.38 12.35 26.96
N GLU A 727 -42.24 12.93 25.77
CA GLU A 727 -41.64 12.34 24.56
C GLU A 727 -42.51 11.23 23.92
N ILE A 728 -43.84 11.38 24.04
CA ILE A 728 -44.84 10.47 23.51
C ILE A 728 -45.61 11.15 22.36
N GLU A 729 -45.65 10.49 21.20
CA GLU A 729 -46.42 10.87 20.03
C GLU A 729 -47.86 10.36 20.13
N VAL A 730 -48.81 11.14 19.60
CA VAL A 730 -50.24 10.81 19.64
C VAL A 730 -50.77 10.82 18.21
N HIS A 731 -51.32 9.69 17.79
CA HIS A 731 -51.94 9.51 16.49
C HIS A 731 -53.45 9.42 16.67
N ALA A 732 -54.19 10.13 15.82
CA ALA A 732 -55.65 10.09 15.82
C ALA A 732 -56.12 8.74 15.26
N LEU A 733 -56.74 7.91 16.10
CA LEU A 733 -57.25 6.60 15.76
C LEU A 733 -58.73 6.68 15.40
N ASN A 734 -59.14 6.05 14.31
CA ASN A 734 -60.54 5.72 14.05
C ASN A 734 -60.66 4.61 13.00
N GLY A 735 -61.84 4.03 12.91
CA GLY A 735 -62.22 3.09 11.86
C GLY A 735 -63.31 2.14 12.32
N HIS A 736 -64.02 1.58 11.33
CA HIS A 736 -65.09 0.62 11.52
C HIS A 736 -65.04 -0.39 10.38
N ALA A 737 -65.49 -1.62 10.64
CA ALA A 737 -65.49 -2.70 9.64
C ALA A 737 -66.22 -2.32 8.34
N ASP A 738 -67.31 -1.54 8.42
CA ASP A 738 -68.09 -1.12 7.25
C ASP A 738 -67.44 0.01 6.43
N TRP A 739 -66.38 0.66 6.93
CA TRP A 739 -65.58 1.62 6.16
C TRP A 739 -64.88 0.98 4.95
N ALA A 740 -64.80 -0.35 4.91
CA ALA A 740 -64.39 -1.11 3.74
C ALA A 740 -65.33 -0.97 2.51
N TYR A 741 -66.59 -0.54 2.70
CA TYR A 741 -67.51 -0.34 1.58
C TYR A 741 -67.33 1.02 0.91
N THR A 742 -67.53 1.07 -0.41
CA THR A 742 -67.40 2.30 -1.22
C THR A 742 -68.25 3.45 -0.69
N GLU A 743 -69.47 3.14 -0.21
CA GLU A 743 -70.41 4.11 0.35
C GLU A 743 -69.93 4.80 1.65
N LYS A 744 -68.95 4.21 2.34
CA LYS A 744 -68.35 4.74 3.58
C LYS A 744 -67.04 5.51 3.37
N ARG A 745 -66.54 5.62 2.13
CA ARG A 745 -65.31 6.37 1.80
C ARG A 745 -65.29 7.79 2.37
N GLU A 746 -66.43 8.48 2.26
CA GLU A 746 -66.61 9.86 2.74
C GLU A 746 -66.52 9.98 4.26
N GLU A 747 -66.82 8.92 5.03
CA GLU A 747 -66.68 8.94 6.50
C GLU A 747 -65.19 8.98 6.90
N GLY A 748 -64.35 8.16 6.25
CA GLY A 748 -62.90 8.20 6.44
C GLY A 748 -62.25 9.49 5.93
N LEU A 749 -62.71 10.04 4.80
CA LEU A 749 -62.25 11.35 4.30
C LEU A 749 -62.65 12.49 5.25
N ALA A 750 -63.86 12.48 5.78
CA ALA A 750 -64.32 13.46 6.77
C ALA A 750 -63.54 13.35 8.08
N PHE A 751 -63.12 12.15 8.49
CA PHE A 751 -62.25 11.95 9.64
C PHE A 751 -60.85 12.55 9.42
N ILE A 752 -60.22 12.30 8.28
CA ILE A 752 -58.92 12.90 7.93
C ILE A 752 -59.01 14.43 7.90
N GLU A 753 -60.08 14.98 7.31
CA GLU A 753 -60.32 16.43 7.31
C GLU A 753 -60.54 16.99 8.73
N LYS A 754 -61.23 16.27 9.62
CA LYS A 754 -61.40 16.64 11.04
C LYS A 754 -60.05 16.75 11.74
N VAL A 755 -59.15 15.78 11.55
CA VAL A 755 -57.79 15.80 12.12
C VAL A 755 -56.94 16.93 11.51
N ARG A 756 -57.01 17.15 10.20
CA ARG A 756 -56.34 18.27 9.52
C ARG A 756 -56.79 19.63 10.06
N ALA A 757 -58.10 19.83 10.19
CA ALA A 757 -58.68 21.06 10.73
C ALA A 757 -58.30 21.29 12.20
N TYR A 758 -58.34 20.24 13.03
CA TYR A 758 -57.87 20.28 14.41
C TYR A 758 -56.39 20.67 14.49
N ASN A 759 -55.53 20.05 13.68
CA ASN A 759 -54.09 20.33 13.68
C ASN A 759 -53.79 21.76 13.20
N ALA A 760 -54.52 22.27 12.20
CA ALA A 760 -54.42 23.65 11.75
C ALA A 760 -54.83 24.67 12.84
N ALA A 761 -55.78 24.32 13.70
CA ALA A 761 -56.28 25.16 14.79
C ALA A 761 -55.46 25.06 16.10
N SER A 762 -54.49 24.15 16.21
CA SER A 762 -53.77 23.84 17.45
C SER A 762 -52.28 24.24 17.40
N ALA A 763 -51.68 24.52 18.55
CA ALA A 763 -50.25 24.84 18.63
C ALA A 763 -49.37 23.63 18.26
N LYS A 764 -48.10 23.84 17.88
CA LYS A 764 -47.27 22.74 17.34
C LYS A 764 -47.15 21.53 18.28
N ASN A 765 -47.08 21.77 19.60
CA ASN A 765 -46.99 20.74 20.64
C ASN A 765 -48.35 20.14 21.06
N GLU A 766 -49.45 20.58 20.44
CA GLU A 766 -50.83 20.14 20.74
C GLU A 766 -51.46 19.39 19.55
N ARG A 767 -50.65 19.04 18.55
CA ARG A 767 -51.08 18.37 17.30
C ARG A 767 -50.89 16.87 17.38
N PHE A 768 -51.83 16.15 16.78
CA PHE A 768 -51.62 14.75 16.40
C PHE A 768 -50.46 14.68 15.40
N GLU A 769 -49.57 13.72 15.56
CA GLU A 769 -48.47 13.51 14.61
C GLU A 769 -48.99 12.86 13.32
N GLY A 770 -49.94 11.94 13.46
CA GLY A 770 -50.55 11.23 12.35
C GLY A 770 -51.93 10.69 12.64
N ILE A 771 -52.36 9.77 11.77
CA ILE A 771 -53.58 9.00 11.86
C ILE A 771 -53.23 7.51 11.92
N GLN A 772 -54.02 6.74 12.66
CA GLN A 772 -54.11 5.29 12.45
C GLN A 772 -55.53 4.92 12.05
N LEU A 773 -55.65 4.15 10.96
CA LEU A 773 -56.91 3.59 10.50
C LEU A 773 -57.03 2.14 10.97
N ASP A 774 -58.07 1.83 11.72
CA ASP A 774 -58.38 0.45 12.14
C ASP A 774 -59.68 -0.02 11.46
N VAL A 775 -59.53 -0.67 10.31
CA VAL A 775 -60.64 -1.12 9.47
C VAL A 775 -60.54 -2.63 9.32
N GLU A 776 -61.39 -3.34 10.05
CA GLU A 776 -61.44 -4.80 10.07
C GLU A 776 -62.61 -5.35 9.19
N PRO A 777 -62.47 -5.41 7.85
CA PRO A 777 -63.56 -5.82 6.96
C PRO A 777 -64.03 -7.27 7.20
N TYR A 778 -63.19 -8.09 7.84
CA TYR A 778 -63.47 -9.49 8.12
C TYR A 778 -64.57 -9.71 9.17
N GLN A 779 -64.94 -8.67 9.94
CA GLN A 779 -66.13 -8.70 10.81
C GLN A 779 -67.46 -8.58 10.03
N LEU A 780 -67.42 -8.22 8.74
CA LEU A 780 -68.63 -7.98 7.93
C LEU A 780 -69.26 -9.30 7.45
N LYS A 781 -70.59 -9.43 7.56
CA LYS A 781 -71.34 -10.56 6.98
C LYS A 781 -71.14 -10.74 5.47
N ARG A 782 -70.80 -9.66 4.75
CA ARG A 782 -70.49 -9.68 3.32
C ARG A 782 -69.12 -10.30 3.03
N TRP A 783 -68.18 -10.24 3.97
CA TRP A 783 -66.86 -10.88 3.86
C TRP A 783 -66.95 -12.38 3.65
N GLU A 784 -67.87 -13.06 4.37
CA GLU A 784 -68.08 -14.51 4.28
C GLU A 784 -68.33 -15.03 2.85
N ASN A 785 -68.94 -14.20 1.98
CA ASN A 785 -69.45 -14.62 0.68
C ASN A 785 -68.93 -13.79 -0.51
N GLU A 786 -68.44 -12.57 -0.28
CA GLU A 786 -68.04 -11.60 -1.32
C GLU A 786 -66.65 -11.00 -1.05
N GLN A 787 -65.77 -11.73 -0.34
CA GLN A 787 -64.46 -11.27 0.11
C GLN A 787 -63.68 -10.43 -0.92
N ASN A 788 -63.53 -10.90 -2.16
CA ASN A 788 -62.78 -10.18 -3.19
C ASN A 788 -63.40 -8.82 -3.57
N SER A 789 -64.73 -8.68 -3.51
CA SER A 789 -65.39 -7.39 -3.72
C SER A 789 -65.15 -6.44 -2.56
N VAL A 790 -65.21 -6.94 -1.32
CA VAL A 790 -64.95 -6.12 -0.13
C VAL A 790 -63.48 -5.67 -0.09
N ILE A 791 -62.53 -6.53 -0.45
CA ILE A 791 -61.11 -6.17 -0.60
C ILE A 791 -60.94 -5.07 -1.67
N ALA A 792 -61.56 -5.20 -2.85
CA ALA A 792 -61.44 -4.18 -3.90
C ALA A 792 -61.98 -2.81 -3.47
N GLU A 793 -63.17 -2.76 -2.85
CA GLU A 793 -63.76 -1.52 -2.33
C GLU A 793 -62.90 -0.91 -1.21
N TRP A 794 -62.34 -1.75 -0.33
CA TRP A 794 -61.45 -1.31 0.75
C TRP A 794 -60.13 -0.76 0.21
N SER A 795 -59.54 -1.39 -0.81
CA SER A 795 -58.33 -0.89 -1.49
C SER A 795 -58.55 0.49 -2.11
N ASP A 796 -59.65 0.68 -2.86
CA ASP A 796 -59.98 1.98 -3.43
C ASP A 796 -60.24 3.05 -2.36
N ASN A 797 -60.81 2.67 -1.22
CA ASN A 797 -61.00 3.55 -0.08
C ASN A 797 -59.67 3.93 0.58
N MET A 798 -58.79 2.96 0.85
CA MET A 798 -57.46 3.20 1.41
C MET A 798 -56.64 4.14 0.53
N LYS A 799 -56.65 3.98 -0.80
CA LYS A 799 -56.01 4.92 -1.73
C LYS A 799 -56.50 6.37 -1.58
N ALA A 800 -57.82 6.55 -1.46
CA ALA A 800 -58.40 7.88 -1.29
C ALA A 800 -58.00 8.50 0.05
N TRP A 801 -57.93 7.68 1.11
CA TRP A 801 -57.55 8.10 2.45
C TRP A 801 -56.06 8.42 2.59
N THR A 802 -55.16 7.58 2.07
CA THR A 802 -53.71 7.85 2.15
C THR A 802 -53.31 9.06 1.30
N GLN A 803 -53.92 9.25 0.12
CA GLN A 803 -53.75 10.47 -0.67
C GLN A 803 -54.22 11.72 0.10
N ALA A 804 -55.42 11.67 0.72
CA ALA A 804 -55.93 12.80 1.51
C ALA A 804 -55.07 13.11 2.74
N GLY A 805 -54.52 12.09 3.41
CA GLY A 805 -53.58 12.24 4.52
C GLY A 805 -52.25 12.87 4.07
N SER A 806 -51.68 12.39 2.97
CA SER A 806 -50.49 12.95 2.34
C SER A 806 -50.70 14.43 1.94
N ASP A 807 -51.81 14.75 1.28
CA ASP A 807 -52.18 16.14 0.91
C ASP A 807 -52.38 17.05 2.14
N ALA A 808 -52.75 16.46 3.29
CA ALA A 808 -52.86 17.13 4.58
C ALA A 808 -51.52 17.25 5.33
N GLY A 809 -50.46 16.57 4.89
CA GLY A 809 -49.18 16.48 5.59
C GLY A 809 -49.25 15.70 6.90
N LEU A 810 -50.11 14.67 6.97
CA LEU A 810 -50.29 13.79 8.13
C LEU A 810 -49.58 12.45 7.89
N TYR A 811 -48.92 11.93 8.91
CA TYR A 811 -48.36 10.57 8.89
C TYR A 811 -49.50 9.55 8.90
N MET A 812 -49.55 8.64 7.93
CA MET A 812 -50.65 7.69 7.76
C MET A 812 -50.23 6.28 8.16
N SER A 813 -50.96 5.67 9.10
CA SER A 813 -50.77 4.27 9.48
C SER A 813 -52.06 3.47 9.48
N ALA A 814 -51.96 2.13 9.42
CA ALA A 814 -53.11 1.24 9.48
C ALA A 814 -52.85 0.04 10.41
N ALA A 815 -53.88 -0.42 11.12
CA ALA A 815 -53.88 -1.75 11.73
C ALA A 815 -54.32 -2.79 10.69
N ILE A 816 -53.59 -3.90 10.58
CA ILE A 816 -53.86 -4.98 9.61
C ILE A 816 -53.73 -6.36 10.23
N PRO A 817 -54.56 -7.35 9.82
CA PRO A 817 -54.39 -8.72 10.26
C PRO A 817 -53.21 -9.40 9.54
N PHE A 818 -52.46 -10.23 10.27
CA PHE A 818 -51.27 -10.95 9.80
C PHE A 818 -51.47 -11.89 8.59
N TRP A 819 -52.72 -12.14 8.17
CA TRP A 819 -53.04 -13.09 7.09
C TRP A 819 -53.32 -12.40 5.74
N LEU A 820 -53.06 -11.09 5.62
CA LEU A 820 -53.11 -10.39 4.33
C LEU A 820 -51.96 -10.79 3.39
N ASP A 821 -50.86 -11.32 3.95
CA ASP A 821 -49.74 -11.95 3.24
C ASP A 821 -50.22 -13.07 2.27
N ALA A 822 -51.15 -13.90 2.73
CA ALA A 822 -51.69 -15.05 2.03
C ALA A 822 -52.70 -14.69 0.92
N ARG A 823 -52.78 -13.42 0.52
CA ARG A 823 -53.68 -12.89 -0.52
C ARG A 823 -52.88 -12.12 -1.56
N GLU A 824 -53.20 -12.31 -2.83
CA GLU A 824 -52.62 -11.48 -3.91
C GLU A 824 -53.28 -10.10 -3.92
N SER A 825 -52.49 -9.05 -4.18
CA SER A 825 -53.05 -7.72 -4.46
C SER A 825 -53.86 -7.74 -5.76
N ALA A 826 -55.03 -7.11 -5.76
CA ALA A 826 -55.90 -6.99 -6.93
C ALA A 826 -55.25 -6.24 -8.12
N GLU A 827 -54.17 -5.49 -7.87
CA GLU A 827 -53.43 -4.73 -8.88
C GLU A 827 -52.15 -5.44 -9.36
N GLY A 828 -51.85 -6.60 -8.79
CA GLY A 828 -50.58 -7.32 -8.97
C GLY A 828 -49.42 -6.71 -8.17
N GLY A 829 -48.22 -7.27 -8.36
CA GLY A 829 -46.99 -6.76 -7.75
C GLY A 829 -46.59 -7.37 -6.41
N GLY A 830 -47.41 -8.26 -5.82
CA GLY A 830 -47.08 -8.99 -4.60
C GLY A 830 -48.31 -9.45 -3.82
N THR A 831 -48.06 -9.74 -2.55
CA THR A 831 -49.08 -9.95 -1.51
C THR A 831 -49.94 -8.70 -1.33
N PHE A 832 -51.07 -8.84 -0.63
CA PHE A 832 -51.92 -7.71 -0.28
C PHE A 832 -51.38 -6.95 0.94
N SER A 833 -50.67 -7.62 1.86
CA SER A 833 -49.88 -6.97 2.92
C SER A 833 -48.89 -5.96 2.33
N ARG A 834 -48.05 -6.38 1.36
CA ARG A 834 -47.09 -5.52 0.68
C ARG A 834 -47.73 -4.29 0.06
N TRP A 835 -48.86 -4.49 -0.61
CA TRP A 835 -49.60 -3.39 -1.23
C TRP A 835 -50.09 -2.38 -0.19
N VAL A 836 -50.56 -2.82 0.99
CA VAL A 836 -50.93 -1.91 2.09
C VAL A 836 -49.70 -1.20 2.65
N ILE A 837 -48.60 -1.92 2.89
CA ILE A 837 -47.33 -1.37 3.40
C ILE A 837 -46.77 -0.27 2.48
N ASP A 838 -46.86 -0.44 1.16
CA ASP A 838 -46.41 0.56 0.18
C ASP A 838 -47.23 1.87 0.27
N HIS A 839 -48.54 1.77 0.50
CA HIS A 839 -49.48 2.90 0.50
C HIS A 839 -49.55 3.69 1.83
N PHE A 840 -49.09 3.12 2.95
CA PHE A 840 -49.06 3.77 4.27
C PHE A 840 -47.62 4.07 4.71
N ASP A 841 -47.41 4.95 5.69
CA ASP A 841 -46.08 5.24 6.25
C ASP A 841 -45.64 4.17 7.27
N ALA A 842 -46.62 3.59 7.98
CA ALA A 842 -46.44 2.42 8.84
C ALA A 842 -47.68 1.50 8.88
N VAL A 843 -47.47 0.26 9.30
CA VAL A 843 -48.56 -0.67 9.66
C VAL A 843 -48.37 -1.22 11.07
N ALA A 844 -49.47 -1.61 11.71
CA ALA A 844 -49.48 -2.39 12.95
C ALA A 844 -50.13 -3.75 12.67
N ILE A 845 -49.34 -4.81 12.75
CA ILE A 845 -49.79 -6.17 12.43
C ILE A 845 -50.45 -6.78 13.65
N MET A 846 -51.67 -7.27 13.53
CA MET A 846 -52.42 -7.93 14.60
C MET A 846 -51.92 -9.37 14.82
N ALA A 847 -50.64 -9.52 15.18
CA ALA A 847 -49.92 -10.79 15.34
C ALA A 847 -50.27 -11.53 16.65
N TYR A 848 -51.51 -11.43 17.09
CA TYR A 848 -51.97 -11.78 18.44
C TYR A 848 -51.71 -13.25 18.79
N ARG A 849 -50.65 -13.50 19.58
CA ARG A 849 -50.25 -14.80 20.14
C ARG A 849 -49.70 -14.61 21.55
N ASP A 850 -49.71 -15.68 22.35
CA ASP A 850 -49.17 -15.72 23.72
C ASP A 850 -47.67 -16.12 23.79
N SER A 851 -46.95 -16.00 22.67
CA SER A 851 -45.56 -16.48 22.47
C SER A 851 -44.82 -15.57 21.50
N GLY A 852 -43.70 -14.97 21.94
CA GLY A 852 -42.99 -13.95 21.17
C GLY A 852 -42.39 -14.47 19.86
N GLN A 853 -41.94 -15.73 19.84
CA GLN A 853 -41.50 -16.37 18.60
C GLN A 853 -42.65 -16.48 17.59
N GLN A 854 -43.87 -16.82 18.03
CA GLN A 854 -45.02 -16.94 17.13
C GLN A 854 -45.52 -15.58 16.66
N MET A 855 -45.44 -14.54 17.49
CA MET A 855 -45.74 -13.17 17.08
C MET A 855 -44.77 -12.72 15.96
N TYR A 856 -43.47 -12.96 16.14
CA TYR A 856 -42.44 -12.69 15.13
C TYR A 856 -42.67 -13.52 13.85
N ASP A 857 -42.84 -14.83 13.96
CA ASP A 857 -43.02 -15.73 12.81
C ASP A 857 -44.23 -15.34 11.95
N LEU A 858 -45.27 -14.75 12.55
CA LEU A 858 -46.49 -14.26 11.86
C LEU A 858 -46.38 -12.82 11.34
N SER A 859 -45.33 -12.07 11.67
CA SER A 859 -45.08 -10.72 11.13
C SER A 859 -43.87 -10.69 10.21
N LYS A 860 -43.21 -11.82 10.00
CA LYS A 860 -41.90 -11.87 9.36
C LYS A 860 -41.97 -11.48 7.88
N GLU A 861 -42.95 -11.99 7.15
CA GLU A 861 -43.10 -11.68 5.72
C GLU A 861 -43.33 -10.17 5.55
N GLU A 862 -44.20 -9.56 6.34
CA GLU A 862 -44.42 -8.11 6.32
C GLU A 862 -43.22 -7.29 6.80
N LEU A 863 -42.41 -7.79 7.73
CA LEU A 863 -41.16 -7.16 8.16
C LEU A 863 -40.11 -7.16 7.04
N ASP A 864 -39.95 -8.31 6.35
CA ASP A 864 -39.09 -8.46 5.16
C ASP A 864 -39.60 -7.57 3.99
N GLU A 865 -40.93 -7.53 3.74
CA GLU A 865 -41.56 -6.66 2.74
C GLU A 865 -41.36 -5.16 3.06
N ALA A 866 -41.50 -4.77 4.33
CA ALA A 866 -41.31 -3.40 4.77
C ALA A 866 -39.84 -2.96 4.79
N ASP A 867 -38.89 -3.89 4.99
CA ASP A 867 -37.45 -3.63 4.87
C ASP A 867 -37.10 -3.23 3.43
N GLU A 868 -37.64 -3.92 2.43
CA GLU A 868 -37.46 -3.58 1.01
C GLU A 868 -38.11 -2.23 0.63
N LEU A 869 -39.25 -1.90 1.24
CA LEU A 869 -40.01 -0.67 0.96
C LEU A 869 -39.57 0.54 1.80
N GLY A 870 -38.70 0.34 2.81
CA GLY A 870 -38.26 1.39 3.74
C GLY A 870 -39.37 1.90 4.66
N LYS A 871 -40.32 1.03 5.03
CA LYS A 871 -41.53 1.35 5.82
C LYS A 871 -41.41 0.84 7.25
N LYS A 872 -42.34 1.26 8.13
CA LYS A 872 -42.31 0.89 9.55
C LYS A 872 -43.43 -0.09 9.95
N VAL A 873 -43.08 -1.07 10.79
CA VAL A 873 -43.97 -2.17 11.20
C VAL A 873 -43.96 -2.34 12.71
N TRP A 874 -45.15 -2.21 13.32
CA TRP A 874 -45.38 -2.58 14.72
C TRP A 874 -45.93 -4.00 14.81
N VAL A 875 -45.38 -4.82 15.71
CA VAL A 875 -45.90 -6.17 16.00
C VAL A 875 -46.91 -6.10 17.14
N GLY A 876 -48.16 -6.49 16.87
CA GLY A 876 -49.29 -6.34 17.78
C GLY A 876 -49.43 -7.48 18.79
N ALA A 877 -49.71 -7.13 20.05
CA ALA A 877 -50.01 -8.05 21.15
C ALA A 877 -51.40 -7.79 21.73
N GLU A 878 -52.17 -8.81 22.09
CA GLU A 878 -53.48 -8.68 22.75
C GLU A 878 -53.42 -9.19 24.21
N LEU A 879 -54.01 -8.44 25.13
CA LEU A 879 -54.04 -8.73 26.58
C LEU A 879 -55.45 -9.05 27.10
N ALA A 880 -56.50 -8.66 26.38
CA ALA A 880 -57.88 -8.89 26.76
C ALA A 880 -58.32 -10.35 26.56
N ASP A 881 -59.46 -10.70 27.17
CA ASP A 881 -60.14 -11.97 26.92
C ASP A 881 -60.78 -11.94 25.51
N THR A 882 -60.49 -12.95 24.69
CA THR A 882 -61.06 -13.10 23.34
C THR A 882 -61.72 -14.48 23.19
N HIS A 883 -62.83 -14.51 22.45
CA HIS A 883 -63.59 -15.75 22.21
C HIS A 883 -62.90 -16.73 21.24
N GLU A 884 -61.70 -16.40 20.78
CA GLU A 884 -60.99 -17.09 19.69
C GLU A 884 -59.92 -18.08 20.22
N GLY A 885 -59.48 -17.94 21.47
CA GLY A 885 -58.77 -18.97 22.22
C GLY A 885 -57.58 -18.50 23.07
N ASP A 886 -57.29 -19.24 24.15
CA ASP A 886 -56.28 -18.93 25.19
C ASP A 886 -54.83 -18.71 24.72
N HIS A 887 -54.52 -19.02 23.45
CA HIS A 887 -53.19 -18.92 22.84
C HIS A 887 -53.03 -17.66 21.96
N LEU A 888 -54.08 -16.88 21.80
CA LEU A 888 -54.09 -15.65 21.00
C LEU A 888 -53.80 -14.41 21.85
N THR A 889 -53.92 -14.50 23.17
CA THR A 889 -53.80 -13.34 24.07
C THR A 889 -53.04 -13.66 25.34
N PHE A 890 -52.42 -12.64 25.92
CA PHE A 890 -51.73 -12.75 27.20
C PHE A 890 -52.70 -12.75 28.41
N PHE A 891 -54.02 -12.77 28.22
CA PHE A 891 -55.02 -12.67 29.30
C PHE A 891 -54.75 -13.62 30.47
N SER A 892 -54.52 -14.90 30.15
CA SER A 892 -54.28 -15.97 31.13
C SER A 892 -52.85 -16.01 31.72
N LYS A 893 -51.93 -15.19 31.19
CA LYS A 893 -50.50 -15.18 31.56
C LYS A 893 -50.19 -14.15 32.65
N SER A 894 -49.15 -14.40 33.43
CA SER A 894 -48.57 -13.39 34.33
C SER A 894 -47.86 -12.28 33.54
N ILE A 895 -47.83 -11.05 34.08
CA ILE A 895 -47.13 -9.93 33.43
C ILE A 895 -45.66 -10.26 33.11
N THR A 896 -44.92 -10.87 34.05
CA THR A 896 -43.53 -11.31 33.82
C THR A 896 -43.37 -12.26 32.63
N ASN A 897 -44.37 -13.10 32.33
CA ASN A 897 -44.31 -13.96 31.15
C ASN A 897 -44.62 -13.19 29.87
N MET A 898 -45.53 -12.21 29.93
CA MET A 898 -45.71 -11.26 28.82
C MET A 898 -44.42 -10.51 28.54
N ASP A 899 -43.75 -9.94 29.55
CA ASP A 899 -42.48 -9.23 29.39
C ASP A 899 -41.37 -10.10 28.76
N GLU A 900 -41.25 -11.36 29.23
CA GLU A 900 -40.32 -12.35 28.67
C GLU A 900 -40.62 -12.69 27.20
N GLU A 901 -41.90 -12.77 26.80
CA GLU A 901 -42.27 -13.01 25.40
C GLU A 901 -42.10 -11.75 24.53
N MET A 902 -42.48 -10.57 25.02
CA MET A 902 -42.27 -9.29 24.30
C MET A 902 -40.79 -9.06 24.02
N LYS A 903 -39.93 -9.35 24.99
CA LYS A 903 -38.48 -9.25 24.80
C LYS A 903 -37.98 -10.11 23.64
N LYS A 904 -38.52 -11.32 23.43
CA LYS A 904 -38.16 -12.14 22.27
C LYS A 904 -38.59 -11.49 20.96
N VAL A 905 -39.73 -10.80 20.93
CA VAL A 905 -40.16 -10.03 19.74
C VAL A 905 -39.16 -8.90 19.46
N PHE A 906 -38.67 -8.20 20.48
CA PHE A 906 -37.62 -7.20 20.31
C PHE A 906 -36.28 -7.81 19.84
N ASP A 907 -35.82 -8.89 20.48
CA ASP A 907 -34.56 -9.57 20.15
C ASP A 907 -34.58 -10.16 18.71
N LEU A 908 -35.73 -10.64 18.22
CA LEU A 908 -35.93 -11.17 16.86
C LEU A 908 -36.18 -10.05 15.83
N GLY A 909 -36.99 -9.05 16.18
CA GLY A 909 -37.29 -7.90 15.32
C GLY A 909 -36.08 -7.00 15.07
N ALA A 910 -35.09 -7.00 15.97
CA ALA A 910 -33.83 -6.24 15.86
C ALA A 910 -33.01 -6.49 14.58
N SER A 911 -33.22 -7.60 13.85
CA SER A 911 -32.57 -7.81 12.55
C SER A 911 -33.20 -7.04 11.40
N HIS A 912 -34.40 -6.48 11.59
CA HIS A 912 -35.17 -5.77 10.58
C HIS A 912 -35.07 -4.25 10.79
N SER A 913 -34.73 -3.52 9.73
CA SER A 913 -34.70 -2.05 9.76
C SER A 913 -36.10 -1.44 9.76
N SER A 914 -37.10 -2.20 9.30
CA SER A 914 -38.53 -1.88 9.28
C SER A 914 -39.21 -2.02 10.65
N PHE A 915 -38.66 -2.83 11.57
CA PHE A 915 -39.24 -3.03 12.89
C PHE A 915 -39.32 -1.69 13.65
N ALA A 916 -40.53 -1.33 14.05
CA ALA A 916 -40.84 -0.12 14.81
C ALA A 916 -40.96 -0.40 16.30
N GLY A 917 -41.27 -1.64 16.69
CA GLY A 917 -41.47 -2.04 18.07
C GLY A 917 -42.71 -2.91 18.26
N VAL A 918 -43.19 -3.00 19.51
CA VAL A 918 -44.38 -3.78 19.87
C VAL A 918 -45.57 -2.86 20.16
N ALA A 919 -46.70 -3.07 19.52
CA ALA A 919 -47.95 -2.38 19.84
C ALA A 919 -48.81 -3.23 20.78
N VAL A 920 -49.10 -2.73 21.98
CA VAL A 920 -49.85 -3.47 23.01
C VAL A 920 -51.32 -3.06 23.01
N HIS A 921 -52.18 -3.99 22.61
CA HIS A 921 -53.63 -3.86 22.60
C HIS A 921 -54.22 -4.33 23.94
N HIS A 922 -54.89 -3.50 24.73
CA HIS A 922 -55.02 -2.04 24.68
C HIS A 922 -54.72 -1.46 26.08
N TYR A 923 -54.56 -0.13 26.18
CA TYR A 923 -54.09 0.56 27.39
C TYR A 923 -54.83 0.12 28.66
N GLU A 924 -56.16 0.09 28.65
CA GLU A 924 -56.99 -0.21 29.82
C GLU A 924 -56.77 -1.66 30.30
N ALA A 925 -56.62 -2.61 29.38
CA ALA A 925 -56.30 -3.99 29.69
C ALA A 925 -54.86 -4.15 30.23
N TRP A 926 -53.91 -3.41 29.66
CA TRP A 926 -52.51 -3.41 30.10
C TRP A 926 -52.34 -2.79 31.48
N TYR A 927 -52.88 -1.59 31.69
CA TYR A 927 -52.88 -0.89 32.97
C TYR A 927 -53.50 -1.75 34.08
N ALA A 928 -54.64 -2.39 33.81
CA ALA A 928 -55.28 -3.27 34.78
C ALA A 928 -54.41 -4.49 35.10
N LYS A 929 -53.80 -5.12 34.08
CA LYS A 929 -52.89 -6.27 34.25
C LYS A 929 -51.65 -5.92 35.09
N GLU A 930 -51.02 -4.78 34.81
CA GLU A 930 -49.84 -4.27 35.52
C GLU A 930 -50.14 -4.02 37.01
N ASN A 931 -51.28 -3.39 37.29
CA ASN A 931 -51.68 -3.02 38.65
C ASN A 931 -52.41 -4.16 39.40
N GLY A 932 -52.47 -5.38 38.83
CA GLY A 932 -53.13 -6.53 39.44
C GLY A 932 -54.66 -6.39 39.58
N ILE A 933 -55.27 -5.49 38.82
CA ILE A 933 -56.72 -5.27 38.77
C ILE A 933 -57.34 -6.42 37.95
N PRO A 934 -58.33 -7.16 38.48
CA PRO A 934 -58.95 -8.26 37.75
C PRO A 934 -59.61 -7.78 36.45
N LEU A 935 -59.09 -8.23 35.31
CA LEU A 935 -59.72 -8.04 34.01
C LEU A 935 -61.07 -8.78 33.99
N ALA A 936 -62.13 -8.09 33.57
CA ALA A 936 -63.43 -8.72 33.37
C ALA A 936 -63.35 -9.67 32.17
N ARG A 937 -63.76 -10.92 32.35
CA ARG A 937 -64.05 -11.81 31.21
C ARG A 937 -65.19 -11.23 30.40
N LYS A 938 -65.08 -11.27 29.06
CA LYS A 938 -66.22 -10.93 28.19
C LYS A 938 -67.32 -11.97 28.43
N SER A 939 -68.44 -11.55 29.01
CA SER A 939 -69.59 -12.43 29.25
C SER A 939 -70.24 -12.85 27.93
N GLU A 940 -70.71 -14.10 27.84
CA GLU A 940 -71.28 -14.76 26.63
C GLU A 940 -72.50 -14.07 25.97
N GLU A 941 -72.91 -12.88 26.39
CA GLU A 941 -74.08 -12.17 25.87
C GLU A 941 -73.75 -11.11 24.80
N LYS A 942 -73.47 -11.57 23.57
CA LYS A 942 -74.21 -11.19 22.34
C LYS A 942 -73.59 -11.79 21.08
N LYS A 943 -74.42 -12.54 20.34
CA LYS A 943 -74.27 -12.85 18.91
C LYS A 943 -75.09 -11.87 18.07
#